data_AF-A0AAD6XH73-F1
#
_entry.id   AF-A0AAD6XH73-F1
#
_cell.length_a   1.000
_cell.length_b   1.000
_cell.length_c   1.000
_cell.angle_alpha   90.00
_cell.angle_beta   90.00
_cell.angle_gamma   90.00
#
_symmetry.space_group_name_H-M   'P 1'
#
loop_
_entity.id
_entity.type
_entity.pdbx_description
1 polymer ?
#
loop_
_entity_poly.entity_id
_entity_poly.type
_entity_poly.pdbx_seq_one_letter_code
_entity_poly.pdbx_strand_id
1 'polypeptide(L)'
;MRKQLDPRIPILINNNVQKNHRSFIVLVGDKGRDQIVNLHFLLSQARVSARPSVLWCYKKELGFTSHRKKREAKIKRDVKRGLREANEQNPFEIFVTVTDIRYTYYKESEKILGHTYGMCVLQDFEAITPNLLARTIETVEGGGLIVLLLKTMTSLKQLYTMTMDVHSRYRTSSHDSVVARFNERFILSLGSCEDCLFLDDELNVLPISRGKDIAPLGEDSAPKTSPEQTQLQDLRESLAETTPAGPLLTLSKTLDQAQALLTFIEAISEKTLSSTVTLTAARGRGKSAALGLAIAAALAHGYSNIFVTSPSPENLKTLFEFIFKGMDVLGYEEHLDYDIMQSVDTEGGSKGAVVRVDIFKGHRQTIQYIQPQDAHVLGQAELVIIDEAAAIPLPLVRNLFGPYLVFLASTINGYEGTGRSLSLKLIQQLRESTRPSLSKPPAGTAKDDDTSAAPTKKHPKPAPKARTLRELKLTTPIRYGTGDRIEKWLYNVLCLSATTGSSSSHRGTPHPSTCTLFYVNRDTLFSYHPASEVFLQRMMALYVASHYKNSPNDLQMLSDAPAHHLFVLLPPIKDDEEVLPEPLVVLQVALEGGLSKETVLDAAGRGRGGAGDMIPWVVSGQFLESGFAALNGGRVVRVACDPDYAGMGYGSRALEALNAFYSGEYYNFDEAEKVAPSYPNLGDFDPATSDLQTETPTIRAVSAMPPLLQRLSERKPEILDYLGVSYGLTGQLLRFWKRAGYVPLYLRQTTSELTGEHSCVMVRGLNSASESPEWLGEFAKDFRRRFLSLLSYKFREFGSVTALSILEAVNTGLKAVDADRSKSKELNSTELSHLLTPFDLKRLEAYANNMLDYHVILDLVPIIATLFFERRLIGDGEEGDVRLSAVQSAILLGLGLQRKQIEEIEAMSQTLALFSKVIRKITKRLVGIQKAAIGADIPDPSTRTSALAAAPISVSLEEELDEAGAGEMSKEKARQREMIDSLDLKKFAINNTSTDWSMAEGQIGKGRGNTVVSVKSTATAGQKRKSAPEETDKPDGGQDKKTRRGKKVKR
;
A
#
# COMPACT_ATOMS: atom_id res chain seq x y z
N MET A 1 58.09 -18.61 -10.89
CA MET A 1 58.78 -18.02 -9.73
C MET A 1 57.98 -18.39 -8.49
N ARG A 2 58.57 -19.04 -7.47
CA ARG A 2 57.87 -19.35 -6.21
C ARG A 2 58.06 -18.15 -5.26
N LYS A 3 56.98 -17.41 -5.00
CA LYS A 3 56.97 -16.27 -4.07
C LYS A 3 56.44 -16.74 -2.72
N GLN A 4 57.04 -16.29 -1.63
CA GLN A 4 56.51 -16.56 -0.30
C GLN A 4 55.24 -15.75 -0.08
N LEU A 5 54.16 -16.41 0.36
CA LEU A 5 52.89 -15.76 0.68
C LEU A 5 53.06 -14.86 1.91
N ASP A 6 52.42 -13.69 1.93
CA ASP A 6 52.39 -12.84 3.12
C ASP A 6 51.72 -13.60 4.29
N PRO A 7 52.39 -13.73 5.46
CA PRO A 7 51.87 -14.48 6.60
C PRO A 7 50.54 -13.93 7.15
N ARG A 8 50.18 -12.67 6.87
CA ARG A 8 48.93 -12.07 7.35
C ARG A 8 47.68 -12.80 6.83
N ILE A 9 47.71 -13.31 5.60
CA ILE A 9 46.58 -13.98 4.96
C ILE A 9 46.18 -15.26 5.73
N PRO A 10 47.09 -16.25 5.93
CA PRO A 10 46.75 -17.45 6.70
C PRO A 10 46.46 -17.14 8.16
N ILE A 11 47.13 -16.15 8.78
CA ILE A 11 46.85 -15.74 10.16
C ILE A 11 45.41 -15.23 10.32
N LEU A 12 44.95 -14.36 9.41
CA LEU A 12 43.57 -13.86 9.41
C LEU A 12 42.56 -15.02 9.32
N ILE A 13 42.77 -15.93 8.36
CA ILE A 13 41.87 -17.08 8.14
C ILE A 13 41.84 -17.98 9.37
N ASN A 14 43.00 -18.34 9.93
CA ASN A 14 43.08 -19.20 11.11
C ASN A 14 42.44 -18.57 12.34
N ASN A 15 42.72 -17.30 12.61
CA ASN A 15 42.14 -16.56 13.74
C ASN A 15 40.61 -16.52 13.68
N ASN A 16 40.07 -16.27 12.48
CA ASN A 16 38.63 -16.17 12.29
C ASN A 16 37.93 -17.54 12.28
N VAL A 17 38.61 -18.59 11.83
CA VAL A 17 38.12 -19.98 11.98
C VAL A 17 38.05 -20.37 13.47
N GLN A 18 39.07 -20.04 14.27
CA GLN A 18 39.08 -20.32 15.71
C GLN A 18 38.01 -19.52 16.48
N LYS A 19 37.82 -18.24 16.14
CA LYS A 19 36.78 -17.37 16.74
C LYS A 19 35.37 -17.65 16.19
N ASN A 20 35.24 -18.48 15.16
CA ASN A 20 34.00 -18.66 14.40
C ASN A 20 33.46 -17.34 13.81
N HIS A 21 34.35 -16.42 13.42
CA HIS A 21 34.07 -15.14 12.77
C HIS A 21 34.26 -15.25 11.25
N ARG A 22 33.66 -14.35 10.47
CA ARG A 22 33.83 -14.34 9.01
C ARG A 22 35.09 -13.54 8.63
N SER A 23 35.66 -13.84 7.47
CA SER A 23 36.77 -13.07 6.88
C SER A 23 36.34 -12.39 5.57
N PHE A 24 36.82 -11.17 5.31
CA PHE A 24 36.54 -10.43 4.08
C PHE A 24 37.84 -10.15 3.31
N ILE A 25 37.91 -10.59 2.05
CA ILE A 25 39.06 -10.34 1.18
C ILE A 25 38.60 -9.60 -0.08
N VAL A 26 39.30 -8.51 -0.42
CA VAL A 26 39.12 -7.79 -1.68
C VAL A 26 40.32 -8.07 -2.56
N LEU A 27 40.11 -8.73 -3.70
CA LEU A 27 41.14 -9.01 -4.69
C LEU A 27 41.09 -7.97 -5.81
N VAL A 28 42.20 -7.26 -6.01
CA VAL A 28 42.35 -6.25 -7.06
C VAL A 28 43.22 -6.83 -8.18
N GLY A 29 42.57 -7.12 -9.30
CA GLY A 29 43.21 -7.40 -10.57
C GLY A 29 42.47 -8.42 -11.45
N ASP A 30 43.03 -8.67 -12.62
CA ASP A 30 42.37 -9.41 -13.70
C ASP A 30 42.53 -10.92 -13.52
N LYS A 31 43.58 -11.34 -12.79
CA LYS A 31 43.85 -12.75 -12.45
C LYS A 31 43.29 -13.16 -11.08
N GLY A 32 42.49 -12.31 -10.44
CA GLY A 32 41.86 -12.61 -9.14
C GLY A 32 41.06 -13.93 -9.12
N ARG A 33 40.55 -14.39 -10.27
CA ARG A 33 39.84 -15.68 -10.38
C ARG A 33 40.72 -16.89 -10.07
N ASP A 34 41.98 -16.87 -10.49
CA ASP A 34 42.91 -17.96 -10.23
C ASP A 34 43.31 -17.99 -8.75
N GLN A 35 43.36 -16.81 -8.11
CA GLN A 35 43.69 -16.68 -6.70
C GLN A 35 42.60 -17.18 -5.75
N ILE A 36 41.34 -17.23 -6.19
CA ILE A 36 40.24 -17.84 -5.42
C ILE A 36 40.57 -19.29 -5.05
N VAL A 37 41.26 -20.03 -5.93
CA VAL A 37 41.66 -21.42 -5.68
C VAL A 37 42.61 -21.51 -4.50
N ASN A 38 43.60 -20.61 -4.45
CA ASN A 38 44.58 -20.55 -3.38
C ASN A 38 43.92 -20.19 -2.04
N LEU A 39 42.99 -19.24 -2.05
CA LEU A 39 42.23 -18.86 -0.86
C LEU A 39 41.32 -19.99 -0.36
N HIS A 40 40.64 -20.70 -1.27
CA HIS A 40 39.81 -21.87 -0.92
C HIS A 40 40.64 -23.00 -0.33
N PHE A 41 41.84 -23.23 -0.88
CA PHE A 41 42.79 -24.20 -0.34
C PHE A 41 43.25 -23.83 1.07
N LEU A 42 43.64 -22.57 1.32
CA LEU A 42 44.01 -22.09 2.65
C LEU A 42 42.86 -22.23 3.66
N LEU A 43 41.64 -21.89 3.25
CA LEU A 43 40.44 -22.05 4.08
C LEU A 43 40.18 -23.53 4.43
N SER A 44 40.38 -24.42 3.45
CA SER A 44 40.23 -25.86 3.63
C SER A 44 41.31 -26.46 4.53
N GLN A 45 42.51 -25.87 4.58
CA GLN A 45 43.56 -26.28 5.51
C GLN A 45 43.31 -25.78 6.94
N ALA A 46 42.75 -24.59 7.08
CA ALA A 46 42.43 -24.00 8.38
C ALA A 46 41.27 -24.72 9.09
N ARG A 47 40.33 -25.29 8.33
CA ARG A 47 39.16 -26.00 8.86
C ARG A 47 39.44 -27.49 9.05
N VAL A 48 39.08 -28.01 10.21
CA VAL A 48 39.13 -29.45 10.54
C VAL A 48 37.91 -30.21 9.95
N SER A 49 36.88 -29.49 9.50
CA SER A 49 35.62 -30.05 8.98
C SER A 49 35.67 -30.40 7.48
N ALA A 50 34.53 -30.87 6.94
CA ALA A 50 34.32 -31.06 5.51
C ALA A 50 34.65 -29.81 4.67
N ARG A 51 35.05 -30.03 3.40
CA ARG A 51 35.39 -28.95 2.46
C ARG A 51 34.25 -27.93 2.33
N PRO A 52 34.54 -26.62 2.38
CA PRO A 52 33.51 -25.60 2.36
C PRO A 52 32.82 -25.53 0.98
N SER A 53 31.51 -25.44 0.98
CA SER A 53 30.69 -25.14 -0.20
C SER A 53 30.86 -23.68 -0.62
N VAL A 54 30.76 -23.43 -1.93
CA VAL A 54 31.05 -22.12 -2.51
C VAL A 54 29.81 -21.54 -3.18
N LEU A 55 29.48 -20.30 -2.86
CA LEU A 55 28.48 -19.49 -3.55
C LEU A 55 29.18 -18.57 -4.54
N TRP A 56 28.89 -18.70 -5.83
CA TRP A 56 29.44 -17.83 -6.88
C TRP A 56 28.36 -16.94 -7.46
N CYS A 57 28.45 -15.64 -7.17
CA CYS A 57 27.48 -14.65 -7.62
C CYS A 57 28.04 -13.77 -8.74
N TYR A 58 27.24 -13.59 -9.81
CA TYR A 58 27.65 -12.85 -11.00
C TYR A 58 26.47 -12.17 -11.68
N LYS A 59 26.75 -11.17 -12.53
CA LYS A 59 25.75 -10.36 -13.23
C LYS A 59 25.21 -11.04 -14.49
N LYS A 60 26.09 -11.36 -15.44
CA LYS A 60 25.74 -11.94 -16.76
C LYS A 60 26.77 -12.97 -17.22
N GLU A 61 28.05 -12.63 -17.21
CA GLU A 61 29.11 -13.46 -17.78
C GLU A 61 30.05 -13.99 -16.69
N LEU A 62 30.23 -15.32 -16.63
CA LEU A 62 31.25 -15.94 -15.78
C LEU A 62 32.64 -16.00 -16.43
N GLY A 63 32.74 -15.83 -17.75
CA GLY A 63 33.96 -16.13 -18.52
C GLY A 63 34.33 -17.63 -18.57
N PHE A 64 33.53 -18.52 -17.97
CA PHE A 64 33.61 -19.97 -18.13
C PHE A 64 32.20 -20.59 -18.10
N THR A 65 32.05 -21.82 -18.60
CA THR A 65 30.76 -22.52 -18.59
C THR A 65 30.56 -23.23 -17.25
N SER A 66 29.43 -23.02 -16.58
CA SER A 66 29.02 -23.76 -15.37
C SER A 66 28.67 -25.22 -15.67
N HIS A 67 28.32 -25.54 -16.92
CA HIS A 67 27.85 -26.87 -17.30
C HIS A 67 29.02 -27.84 -17.51
N ARG A 68 29.20 -28.78 -16.56
CA ARG A 68 30.29 -29.77 -16.53
C ARG A 68 30.52 -30.48 -17.87
N LYS A 69 29.47 -31.03 -18.49
CA LYS A 69 29.58 -31.74 -19.79
C LYS A 69 30.09 -30.84 -20.93
N LYS A 70 29.67 -29.56 -20.96
CA LYS A 70 30.11 -28.63 -22.02
C LYS A 70 31.59 -28.29 -21.84
N ARG A 71 32.07 -28.22 -20.59
CA ARG A 71 33.47 -27.96 -20.27
C ARG A 71 34.35 -29.15 -20.64
N GLU A 72 33.98 -30.36 -20.23
CA GLU A 72 34.71 -31.58 -20.59
C GLU A 72 34.77 -31.76 -22.12
N ALA A 73 33.69 -31.45 -22.84
CA ALA A 73 33.69 -31.45 -24.31
C ALA A 73 34.63 -30.40 -24.91
N LYS A 74 34.73 -29.21 -24.31
CA LYS A 74 35.68 -28.16 -24.71
C LYS A 74 37.12 -28.64 -24.48
N ILE A 75 37.44 -29.14 -23.28
CA ILE A 75 38.78 -29.65 -22.94
C ILE A 75 39.18 -30.79 -23.88
N LYS A 76 38.30 -31.77 -24.11
CA LYS A 76 38.56 -32.88 -25.06
C LYS A 76 38.80 -32.37 -26.48
N ARG A 77 38.09 -31.31 -26.90
CA ARG A 77 38.28 -30.70 -28.22
C ARG A 77 39.63 -29.97 -28.31
N ASP A 78 40.03 -29.27 -27.25
CA ASP A 78 41.29 -28.53 -27.20
C ASP A 78 42.49 -29.51 -27.16
N VAL A 79 42.39 -30.62 -26.44
CA VAL A 79 43.36 -31.74 -26.48
C VAL A 79 43.42 -32.37 -27.87
N LYS A 80 42.27 -32.65 -28.50
CA LYS A 80 42.22 -33.21 -29.87
C LYS A 80 42.83 -32.25 -30.92
N ARG A 81 42.79 -30.94 -30.66
CA ARG A 81 43.39 -29.90 -31.51
C ARG A 81 44.89 -29.68 -31.23
N GLY A 82 45.46 -30.33 -30.21
CA GLY A 82 46.85 -30.14 -29.82
C GLY A 82 47.15 -28.81 -29.13
N LEU A 83 46.13 -28.08 -28.66
CA LEU A 83 46.29 -26.80 -27.94
C LEU A 83 46.63 -26.99 -26.45
N ARG A 84 46.40 -28.21 -25.92
CA ARG A 84 46.62 -28.59 -24.52
C ARG A 84 47.12 -30.03 -24.45
N GLU A 85 47.99 -30.33 -23.49
CA GLU A 85 48.38 -31.71 -23.20
C GLU A 85 47.23 -32.47 -22.52
N ALA A 86 47.19 -33.81 -22.70
CA ALA A 86 46.06 -34.63 -22.24
C ALA A 86 45.87 -34.63 -20.70
N ASN A 87 46.92 -34.34 -19.93
CA ASN A 87 46.91 -34.35 -18.47
C ASN A 87 47.11 -32.97 -17.83
N GLU A 88 47.30 -31.91 -18.62
CA GLU A 88 47.48 -30.57 -18.08
C GLU A 88 46.11 -29.98 -17.69
N GLN A 89 45.88 -29.83 -16.39
CA GLN A 89 44.67 -29.20 -15.87
C GLN A 89 45.04 -27.96 -15.08
N ASN A 90 44.45 -26.83 -15.44
CA ASN A 90 44.58 -25.60 -14.67
C ASN A 90 44.01 -25.80 -13.26
N PRO A 91 44.67 -25.30 -12.19
CA PRO A 91 44.16 -25.39 -10.82
C PRO A 91 42.72 -24.89 -10.67
N PHE A 92 42.36 -23.84 -11.40
CA PHE A 92 40.99 -23.32 -11.47
C PHE A 92 40.00 -24.32 -12.07
N GLU A 93 40.37 -25.04 -13.14
CA GLU A 93 39.48 -26.04 -13.75
C GLU A 93 39.25 -27.23 -12.82
N ILE A 94 40.26 -27.63 -12.05
CA ILE A 94 40.17 -28.66 -11.00
C ILE A 94 39.22 -28.17 -9.90
N PHE A 95 39.45 -26.97 -9.39
CA PHE A 95 38.62 -26.35 -8.35
C PHE A 95 37.14 -26.38 -8.74
N VAL A 96 36.81 -25.89 -9.94
CA VAL A 96 35.42 -25.80 -10.38
C VAL A 96 34.78 -27.17 -10.66
N THR A 97 35.56 -28.22 -10.85
CA THR A 97 35.05 -29.58 -11.12
C THR A 97 34.86 -30.39 -9.84
N VAL A 98 35.74 -30.17 -8.86
CA VAL A 98 35.80 -30.94 -7.61
C VAL A 98 34.95 -30.32 -6.50
N THR A 99 34.85 -28.98 -6.47
CA THR A 99 34.13 -28.29 -5.41
C THR A 99 32.64 -28.15 -5.73
N ASP A 100 31.82 -28.17 -4.67
CA ASP A 100 30.40 -27.90 -4.78
C ASP A 100 30.17 -26.38 -4.85
N ILE A 101 29.94 -25.89 -6.07
CA ILE A 101 29.72 -24.47 -6.37
C ILE A 101 28.28 -24.25 -6.80
N ARG A 102 27.57 -23.43 -6.04
CA ARG A 102 26.26 -22.90 -6.43
C ARG A 102 26.44 -21.59 -7.20
N TYR A 103 26.07 -21.60 -8.47
CA TYR A 103 26.03 -20.42 -9.31
C TYR A 103 24.71 -19.68 -9.16
N THR A 104 24.76 -18.37 -8.94
CA THR A 104 23.53 -17.57 -8.80
C THR A 104 23.70 -16.21 -9.47
N TYR A 105 22.71 -15.83 -10.28
CA TYR A 105 22.64 -14.47 -10.81
C TYR A 105 22.32 -13.50 -9.68
N TYR A 106 22.87 -12.29 -9.73
CA TYR A 106 22.54 -11.25 -8.75
C TYR A 106 21.03 -10.96 -8.63
N LYS A 107 20.28 -11.07 -9.73
CA LYS A 107 18.82 -10.93 -9.76
C LYS A 107 18.08 -12.05 -9.01
N GLU A 108 18.70 -13.22 -8.87
CA GLU A 108 18.12 -14.41 -8.24
C GLU A 108 18.66 -14.63 -6.82
N SER A 109 19.26 -13.61 -6.20
CA SER A 109 19.79 -13.64 -4.83
C SER A 109 18.76 -13.97 -3.75
N GLU A 110 17.47 -14.04 -4.08
CA GLU A 110 16.40 -14.44 -3.15
C GLU A 110 16.32 -15.97 -3.00
N LYS A 111 16.78 -16.73 -3.99
CA LYS A 111 16.73 -18.20 -3.97
C LYS A 111 17.79 -18.84 -3.08
N ILE A 112 18.80 -18.08 -2.67
CA ILE A 112 19.88 -18.56 -1.77
C ILE A 112 19.50 -18.41 -0.30
N LEU A 113 18.37 -17.77 -0.01
CA LEU A 113 17.87 -17.60 1.35
C LEU A 113 17.50 -18.98 1.93
N GLY A 114 17.78 -19.18 3.21
CA GLY A 114 17.64 -20.48 3.87
C GLY A 114 18.88 -21.39 3.76
N HIS A 115 19.73 -21.21 2.75
CA HIS A 115 21.00 -21.93 2.64
C HIS A 115 22.15 -21.22 3.38
N THR A 116 23.22 -21.98 3.61
CA THR A 116 24.45 -21.53 4.26
C THR A 116 25.65 -22.06 3.46
N TYR A 117 26.68 -21.22 3.29
CA TYR A 117 27.88 -21.53 2.50
C TYR A 117 29.15 -21.24 3.29
N GLY A 118 30.24 -21.96 2.99
CA GLY A 118 31.55 -21.72 3.60
C GLY A 118 32.36 -20.61 2.92
N MET A 119 32.13 -20.38 1.63
CA MET A 119 32.80 -19.32 0.87
C MET A 119 31.81 -18.61 -0.07
N CYS A 120 31.90 -17.29 -0.19
CA CYS A 120 31.10 -16.50 -1.13
C CYS A 120 32.02 -15.66 -2.03
N VAL A 121 31.84 -15.79 -3.35
CA VAL A 121 32.56 -15.02 -4.37
C VAL A 121 31.60 -14.04 -5.04
N LEU A 122 31.94 -12.75 -4.95
CA LEU A 122 31.25 -11.65 -5.62
C LEU A 122 32.11 -11.17 -6.80
N GLN A 123 31.66 -11.44 -8.02
CA GLN A 123 32.48 -11.25 -9.21
C GLN A 123 32.48 -9.80 -9.73
N ASP A 124 31.31 -9.19 -9.87
CA ASP A 124 31.18 -7.89 -10.54
C ASP A 124 30.78 -6.81 -9.53
N PHE A 125 31.70 -5.93 -9.14
CA PHE A 125 31.46 -4.82 -8.19
C PHE A 125 30.46 -3.78 -8.70
N GLU A 126 30.46 -3.49 -10.01
CA GLU A 126 29.57 -2.51 -10.67
C GLU A 126 28.07 -2.78 -10.49
N ALA A 127 27.70 -4.04 -10.21
CA ALA A 127 26.32 -4.49 -10.10
C ALA A 127 25.92 -4.83 -8.66
N ILE A 128 26.83 -4.65 -7.70
CA ILE A 128 26.55 -4.91 -6.30
C ILE A 128 25.59 -3.85 -5.78
N THR A 129 24.57 -4.29 -5.04
CA THR A 129 23.66 -3.37 -4.35
C THR A 129 23.74 -3.63 -2.85
N PRO A 130 23.45 -2.65 -1.99
CA PRO A 130 23.38 -2.82 -0.55
C PRO A 130 22.57 -4.06 -0.11
N ASN A 131 21.41 -4.27 -0.74
CA ASN A 131 20.54 -5.42 -0.46
C ASN A 131 21.20 -6.75 -0.88
N LEU A 132 21.92 -6.76 -2.01
CA LEU A 132 22.65 -7.94 -2.45
C LEU A 132 23.78 -8.30 -1.49
N LEU A 133 24.55 -7.30 -1.04
CA LEU A 133 25.60 -7.50 -0.03
C LEU A 133 25.04 -8.10 1.25
N ALA A 134 23.92 -7.57 1.75
CA ALA A 134 23.29 -8.12 2.94
C ALA A 134 22.90 -9.60 2.75
N ARG A 135 22.25 -9.92 1.63
CA ARG A 135 21.82 -11.28 1.29
C ARG A 135 22.97 -12.27 1.18
N THR A 136 24.07 -11.90 0.52
CA THR A 136 25.20 -12.80 0.27
C THR A 136 26.09 -12.95 1.49
N ILE A 137 26.37 -11.87 2.22
CA ILE A 137 27.23 -11.92 3.41
C ILE A 137 26.56 -12.72 4.53
N GLU A 138 25.25 -12.58 4.73
CA GLU A 138 24.48 -13.32 5.74
C GLU A 138 24.35 -14.83 5.45
N THR A 139 24.59 -15.29 4.22
CA THR A 139 24.62 -16.73 3.90
C THR A 139 25.95 -17.41 4.22
N VAL A 140 26.98 -16.65 4.55
CA VAL A 140 28.28 -17.21 4.94
C VAL A 140 28.27 -17.58 6.43
N GLU A 141 28.74 -18.78 6.75
CA GLU A 141 28.92 -19.24 8.13
C GLU A 141 30.22 -18.70 8.77
N GLY A 142 30.33 -18.83 10.08
CA GLY A 142 31.53 -18.48 10.83
C GLY A 142 32.74 -19.32 10.42
N GLY A 143 33.93 -18.72 10.50
CA GLY A 143 35.14 -19.27 9.89
C GLY A 143 35.06 -19.38 8.37
N GLY A 144 34.09 -18.72 7.72
CA GLY A 144 33.93 -18.67 6.28
C GLY A 144 34.58 -17.44 5.65
N LEU A 145 34.71 -17.45 4.31
CA LEU A 145 35.43 -16.43 3.57
C LEU A 145 34.55 -15.74 2.51
N ILE A 146 34.52 -14.41 2.54
CA ILE A 146 33.86 -13.57 1.54
C ILE A 146 34.93 -12.94 0.67
N VAL A 147 34.84 -13.14 -0.65
CA VAL A 147 35.78 -12.62 -1.63
C VAL A 147 35.07 -11.69 -2.60
N LEU A 148 35.55 -10.46 -2.70
CA LEU A 148 35.11 -9.46 -3.69
C LEU A 148 36.19 -9.29 -4.76
N LEU A 149 35.84 -9.48 -6.02
CA LEU A 149 36.74 -9.25 -7.15
C LEU A 149 36.58 -7.82 -7.69
N LEU A 150 37.71 -7.14 -7.86
CA LEU A 150 37.84 -5.87 -8.56
C LEU A 150 38.77 -6.06 -9.76
N LYS A 151 38.42 -5.51 -10.93
CA LYS A 151 39.30 -5.53 -12.11
C LYS A 151 40.55 -4.68 -11.87
N THR A 152 41.60 -4.86 -12.69
CA THR A 152 42.80 -4.01 -12.60
C THR A 152 42.44 -2.53 -12.78
N MET A 153 43.04 -1.68 -11.94
CA MET A 153 42.88 -0.22 -11.96
C MET A 153 44.24 0.42 -11.71
N THR A 154 44.44 1.64 -12.24
CA THR A 154 45.68 2.40 -12.02
C THR A 154 45.69 3.14 -10.68
N SER A 155 44.52 3.56 -10.17
CA SER A 155 44.35 4.21 -8.86
C SER A 155 43.08 3.76 -8.15
N LEU A 156 43.08 3.80 -6.82
CA LEU A 156 41.88 3.56 -6.00
C LEU A 156 40.82 4.64 -6.20
N LYS A 157 41.21 5.86 -6.56
CA LYS A 157 40.27 6.97 -6.83
C LYS A 157 39.36 6.65 -8.02
N GLN A 158 39.81 5.83 -8.97
CA GLN A 158 39.00 5.32 -10.06
C GLN A 158 37.82 4.46 -9.57
N LEU A 159 37.96 3.79 -8.41
CA LEU A 159 36.87 3.03 -7.78
C LEU A 159 35.80 3.97 -7.20
N TYR A 160 36.19 5.15 -6.73
CA TYR A 160 35.25 6.15 -6.21
C TYR A 160 34.38 6.75 -7.31
N THR A 161 34.92 6.91 -8.52
CA THR A 161 34.21 7.49 -9.66
C THR A 161 33.50 6.45 -10.53
N MET A 162 33.59 5.16 -10.19
CA MET A 162 33.03 4.10 -11.04
C MET A 162 31.50 4.17 -11.04
N THR A 163 30.91 4.30 -12.23
CA THR A 163 29.46 4.25 -12.41
C THR A 163 28.93 2.83 -12.24
N MET A 164 27.94 2.67 -11.39
CA MET A 164 27.24 1.41 -11.14
C MET A 164 26.06 1.25 -12.11
N ASP A 165 25.63 0.01 -12.34
CA ASP A 165 24.47 -0.25 -13.21
C ASP A 165 23.20 0.45 -12.72
N VAL A 166 23.06 0.58 -11.40
CA VAL A 166 21.90 1.23 -10.78
C VAL A 166 21.84 2.71 -11.13
N HIS A 167 22.97 3.35 -11.42
CA HIS A 167 23.03 4.76 -11.80
C HIS A 167 22.26 5.05 -13.09
N SER A 168 22.13 4.07 -13.99
CA SER A 168 21.25 4.19 -15.17
C SER A 168 19.77 4.41 -14.82
N ARG A 169 19.33 3.96 -13.63
CA ARG A 169 17.97 4.16 -13.11
C ARG A 169 17.80 5.45 -12.31
N TYR A 170 18.89 6.12 -11.96
CA TYR A 170 18.88 7.36 -11.17
C TYR A 170 19.06 8.61 -12.03
N ARG A 171 19.41 8.43 -13.31
CA ARG A 171 19.47 9.50 -14.30
C ARG A 171 18.07 9.94 -14.67
N THR A 172 17.77 11.20 -14.42
CA THR A 172 16.63 11.89 -15.03
C THR A 172 17.10 12.55 -16.32
N SER A 173 16.16 12.92 -17.20
CA SER A 173 16.50 13.69 -18.41
C SER A 173 17.22 15.00 -18.10
N SER A 174 16.92 15.58 -16.94
CA SER A 174 17.43 16.87 -16.47
C SER A 174 18.78 16.75 -15.74
N HIS A 175 19.15 15.55 -15.28
CA HIS A 175 20.39 15.28 -14.54
C HIS A 175 21.06 13.97 -14.99
N ASP A 176 22.02 14.06 -15.91
CA ASP A 176 22.74 12.88 -16.45
C ASP A 176 24.00 12.50 -15.65
N SER A 177 24.63 13.47 -14.98
CA SER A 177 25.83 13.24 -14.16
C SER A 177 25.49 12.67 -12.78
N VAL A 178 25.81 11.39 -12.57
CA VAL A 178 25.66 10.70 -11.28
C VAL A 178 27.00 10.70 -10.55
N VAL A 179 27.00 11.07 -9.26
CA VAL A 179 28.18 11.04 -8.38
C VAL A 179 28.08 9.83 -7.46
N ALA A 180 29.06 8.92 -7.52
CA ALA A 180 29.04 7.65 -6.80
C ALA A 180 29.52 7.76 -5.33
N ARG A 181 28.77 8.50 -4.51
CA ARG A 181 29.10 8.74 -3.09
C ARG A 181 29.11 7.47 -2.24
N PHE A 182 28.23 6.51 -2.56
CA PHE A 182 28.19 5.25 -1.80
C PHE A 182 29.49 4.44 -1.93
N ASN A 183 30.14 4.48 -3.09
CA ASN A 183 31.38 3.72 -3.35
C ASN A 183 32.55 4.25 -2.51
N GLU A 184 32.71 5.57 -2.41
CA GLU A 184 33.71 6.20 -1.53
C GLU A 184 33.51 5.73 -0.09
N ARG A 185 32.28 5.85 0.43
CA ARG A 185 31.92 5.39 1.78
C ARG A 185 32.19 3.89 1.98
N PHE A 186 31.80 3.07 1.01
CA PHE A 186 31.95 1.61 1.09
C PHE A 186 33.43 1.21 1.23
N ILE A 187 34.31 1.77 0.39
CA ILE A 187 35.75 1.45 0.43
C ILE A 187 36.41 1.98 1.71
N LEU A 188 36.09 3.22 2.13
CA LEU A 188 36.59 3.77 3.41
C LEU A 188 36.15 2.91 4.60
N SER A 189 34.90 2.42 4.57
CA SER A 189 34.39 1.53 5.60
C SER A 189 35.10 0.18 5.63
N LEU A 190 35.40 -0.40 4.46
CA LEU A 190 36.17 -1.64 4.37
C LEU A 190 37.60 -1.46 4.89
N GLY A 191 38.26 -0.35 4.56
CA GLY A 191 39.59 -0.03 5.09
C GLY A 191 39.62 0.10 6.61
N SER A 192 38.51 0.56 7.22
CA SER A 192 38.38 0.66 8.68
C SER A 192 38.09 -0.68 9.39
N CYS A 193 37.69 -1.72 8.64
CA CYS A 193 37.37 -3.04 9.19
C CYS A 193 38.65 -3.85 9.46
N GLU A 194 38.78 -4.37 10.69
CA GLU A 194 39.97 -5.14 11.10
C GLU A 194 40.07 -6.51 10.41
N ASP A 195 38.95 -7.17 10.16
CA ASP A 195 38.89 -8.52 9.57
C ASP A 195 38.80 -8.47 8.02
N CYS A 196 39.19 -7.33 7.42
CA CYS A 196 39.19 -7.10 5.98
C CYS A 196 40.60 -6.87 5.42
N LEU A 197 40.95 -7.60 4.37
CA LEU A 197 42.26 -7.51 3.71
C LEU A 197 42.12 -7.18 2.22
N PHE A 198 42.82 -6.13 1.77
CA PHE A 198 42.99 -5.82 0.36
C PHE A 198 44.24 -6.51 -0.19
N LEU A 199 44.07 -7.27 -1.26
CA LEU A 199 45.09 -8.08 -1.91
C LEU A 199 45.19 -7.74 -3.39
N ASP A 200 46.39 -7.82 -3.97
CA ASP A 200 46.58 -7.76 -5.41
C ASP A 200 46.49 -9.15 -6.09
N ASP A 201 46.63 -9.18 -7.42
CA ASP A 201 46.65 -10.40 -8.24
C ASP A 201 47.74 -11.42 -7.85
N GLU A 202 48.78 -11.00 -7.12
CA GLU A 202 49.86 -11.86 -6.63
C GLU A 202 49.73 -12.21 -5.14
N LEU A 203 48.60 -11.86 -4.51
CA LEU A 203 48.35 -12.03 -3.06
C LEU A 203 49.29 -11.20 -2.17
N ASN A 204 49.75 -10.05 -2.62
CA ASN A 204 50.42 -9.07 -1.77
C ASN A 204 49.40 -8.21 -1.03
N VAL A 205 49.67 -7.90 0.23
CA VAL A 205 48.77 -7.07 1.06
C VAL A 205 48.96 -5.60 0.73
N LEU A 206 47.86 -4.91 0.36
CA LEU A 206 47.85 -3.48 0.12
C LEU A 206 47.78 -2.69 1.45
N PRO A 207 48.41 -1.49 1.55
CA PRO A 207 48.51 -0.73 2.80
C PRO A 207 47.19 -0.09 3.28
N ILE A 208 46.11 -0.27 2.53
CA ILE A 208 44.78 0.31 2.77
C ILE A 208 44.10 -0.29 4.01
N SER A 209 44.37 -1.56 4.30
CA SER A 209 43.72 -2.30 5.39
C SER A 209 44.28 -1.95 6.76
N ARG A 210 43.41 -1.65 7.74
CA ARG A 210 43.77 -1.68 9.16
C ARG A 210 44.18 -3.07 9.66
N GLY A 211 43.85 -4.13 8.93
CA GLY A 211 44.36 -5.49 9.15
C GLY A 211 45.87 -5.68 8.91
N LYS A 212 46.66 -4.60 8.82
CA LYS A 212 48.12 -4.66 8.67
C LYS A 212 48.83 -5.19 9.93
N ASP A 213 48.20 -5.05 11.08
CA ASP A 213 48.77 -5.36 12.41
C ASP A 213 48.15 -6.61 13.07
N ILE A 214 47.72 -7.59 12.25
CA ILE A 214 47.10 -8.82 12.79
C ILE A 214 48.19 -9.73 13.39
N ALA A 215 48.06 -10.01 14.69
CA ALA A 215 48.85 -11.02 15.37
C ALA A 215 48.13 -12.39 15.41
N PRO A 216 48.86 -13.51 15.36
CA PRO A 216 48.27 -14.83 15.56
C PRO A 216 47.75 -14.96 17.00
N LEU A 217 46.59 -15.58 17.15
CA LEU A 217 46.07 -15.99 18.46
C LEU A 217 46.90 -17.16 18.99
N GLY A 218 47.25 -17.13 20.27
CA GLY A 218 47.97 -18.24 20.92
C GLY A 218 47.10 -19.50 21.04
N GLU A 219 47.71 -20.68 20.99
CA GLU A 219 47.01 -21.98 21.06
C GLU A 219 46.18 -22.15 22.36
N ASP A 220 46.57 -21.47 23.45
CA ASP A 220 45.85 -21.43 24.74
C ASP A 220 44.58 -20.55 24.74
N SER A 221 44.29 -19.86 23.63
CA SER A 221 43.08 -19.06 23.44
C SER A 221 42.00 -19.79 22.62
N ALA A 222 42.02 -21.12 22.60
CA ALA A 222 40.85 -21.92 22.27
C ALA A 222 39.64 -21.37 23.05
N PRO A 223 38.44 -21.30 22.46
CA PRO A 223 37.30 -20.73 23.14
C PRO A 223 37.05 -21.57 24.39
N LYS A 224 37.40 -21.03 25.58
CA LYS A 224 36.79 -21.47 26.83
C LYS A 224 35.30 -21.49 26.53
N THR A 225 34.67 -22.65 26.71
CA THR A 225 33.23 -22.84 26.51
C THR A 225 32.53 -21.58 26.98
N SER A 226 31.83 -20.91 26.05
CA SER A 226 31.24 -19.62 26.39
C SER A 226 30.27 -19.84 27.56
N PRO A 227 30.14 -18.87 28.49
CA PRO A 227 29.25 -19.03 29.64
C PRO A 227 27.83 -19.42 29.23
N GLU A 228 27.36 -18.94 28.06
CA GLU A 228 26.07 -19.30 27.46
C GLU A 228 25.98 -20.78 27.04
N GLN A 229 27.06 -21.40 26.58
CA GLN A 229 27.08 -22.82 26.21
C GLN A 229 26.99 -23.72 27.44
N THR A 230 27.69 -23.36 28.52
CA THR A 230 27.59 -24.09 29.80
C THR A 230 26.17 -24.01 30.36
N GLN A 231 25.58 -22.81 30.42
CA GLN A 231 24.20 -22.64 30.87
C GLN A 231 23.18 -23.41 30.03
N LEU A 232 23.38 -23.50 28.72
CA LEU A 232 22.52 -24.30 27.85
C LEU A 232 22.65 -25.80 28.15
N GLN A 233 23.85 -26.27 28.46
CA GLN A 233 24.07 -27.66 28.84
C GLN A 233 23.40 -27.97 30.19
N ASP A 234 23.56 -27.10 31.19
CA ASP A 234 22.88 -27.21 32.49
C ASP A 234 21.35 -27.26 32.32
N LEU A 235 20.80 -26.40 31.46
CA LEU A 235 19.37 -26.35 31.19
C LEU A 235 18.87 -27.63 30.50
N ARG A 236 19.64 -28.19 29.57
CA ARG A 236 19.31 -29.48 28.91
C ARG A 236 19.31 -30.63 29.91
N GLU A 237 20.30 -30.69 30.79
CA GLU A 237 20.39 -31.72 31.82
C GLU A 237 19.22 -31.62 32.82
N SER A 238 18.84 -30.40 33.22
CA SER A 238 17.73 -30.19 34.16
C SER A 238 16.36 -30.62 33.63
N LEU A 239 16.14 -30.56 32.31
CA LEU A 239 14.85 -30.80 31.67
C LEU A 239 14.81 -32.07 30.80
N ALA A 240 15.84 -32.91 30.86
CA ALA A 240 15.97 -34.11 30.03
C ALA A 240 14.77 -35.07 30.18
N GLU A 241 14.25 -35.22 31.40
CA GLU A 241 13.16 -36.16 31.73
C GLU A 241 11.75 -35.61 31.42
N THR A 242 11.61 -34.30 31.19
CA THR A 242 10.30 -33.67 30.92
C THR A 242 9.89 -33.82 29.47
N THR A 243 8.95 -34.69 29.15
CA THR A 243 8.36 -34.80 27.79
C THR A 243 7.24 -33.75 27.60
N PRO A 244 7.13 -33.07 26.44
CA PRO A 244 7.97 -33.14 25.23
C PRO A 244 9.20 -32.21 25.21
N ALA A 245 9.43 -31.42 26.27
CA ALA A 245 10.47 -30.37 26.27
C ALA A 245 11.91 -30.91 26.16
N GLY A 246 12.27 -31.93 26.93
CA GLY A 246 13.61 -32.49 27.01
C GLY A 246 14.18 -32.91 25.64
N PRO A 247 13.51 -33.82 24.90
CA PRO A 247 13.95 -34.23 23.58
C PRO A 247 14.12 -33.04 22.62
N LEU A 248 13.16 -32.10 22.59
CA LEU A 248 13.22 -30.95 21.68
C LEU A 248 14.32 -29.93 22.04
N LEU A 249 14.66 -29.78 23.33
CA LEU A 249 15.75 -28.91 23.79
C LEU A 249 17.13 -29.38 23.32
N THR A 250 17.30 -30.67 23.04
CA THR A 250 18.56 -31.20 22.48
C THR A 250 18.87 -30.62 21.09
N LEU A 251 17.83 -30.29 20.31
CA LEU A 251 17.94 -29.71 18.98
C LEU A 251 18.24 -28.21 18.98
N SER A 252 18.03 -27.52 20.12
CA SER A 252 18.24 -26.07 20.25
C SER A 252 19.72 -25.74 20.34
N LYS A 253 20.27 -24.91 19.43
CA LYS A 253 21.71 -24.60 19.40
C LYS A 253 22.15 -23.51 20.39
N THR A 254 21.23 -22.63 20.76
CA THR A 254 21.53 -21.43 21.56
C THR A 254 20.61 -21.35 22.76
N LEU A 255 21.07 -20.68 23.82
CA LEU A 255 20.29 -20.49 25.05
C LEU A 255 19.01 -19.69 24.80
N ASP A 256 19.09 -18.62 23.99
CA ASP A 256 17.93 -17.83 23.54
C ASP A 256 16.84 -18.71 22.88
N GLN A 257 17.25 -19.67 22.03
CA GLN A 257 16.29 -20.59 21.38
C GLN A 257 15.64 -21.54 22.38
N ALA A 258 16.41 -22.07 23.34
CA ALA A 258 15.90 -22.94 24.38
C ALA A 258 14.87 -22.22 25.26
N GLN A 259 15.16 -20.99 25.70
CA GLN A 259 14.24 -20.16 26.48
C GLN A 259 12.97 -19.80 25.69
N ALA A 260 13.11 -19.48 24.40
CA ALA A 260 11.97 -19.20 23.53
C ALA A 260 11.08 -20.44 23.37
N LEU A 261 11.67 -21.62 23.17
CA LEU A 261 10.95 -22.88 23.05
C LEU A 261 10.17 -23.21 24.33
N LEU A 262 10.77 -23.01 25.51
CA LEU A 262 10.09 -23.19 26.79
C LEU A 262 8.88 -22.28 26.92
N THR A 263 9.04 -21.00 26.57
CA THR A 263 7.91 -20.05 26.62
C THR A 263 6.79 -20.42 25.63
N PHE A 264 7.14 -20.98 24.46
CA PHE A 264 6.13 -21.52 23.54
C PHE A 264 5.41 -22.73 24.15
N ILE A 265 6.13 -23.68 24.74
CA ILE A 265 5.55 -24.87 25.38
C ILE A 265 4.62 -24.47 26.53
N GLU A 266 5.01 -23.51 27.36
CA GLU A 266 4.16 -22.96 28.42
C GLU A 266 2.86 -22.35 27.86
N ALA A 267 2.94 -21.56 26.80
CA ALA A 267 1.76 -20.95 26.17
C ALA A 267 0.82 -22.01 25.55
N ILE A 268 1.39 -23.09 24.99
CA ILE A 268 0.64 -24.23 24.45
C ILE A 268 -0.07 -24.98 25.59
N SER A 269 0.61 -25.16 26.73
CA SER A 269 0.13 -25.88 27.90
C SER A 269 -1.00 -25.13 28.64
N GLU A 270 -0.97 -23.79 28.62
CA GLU A 270 -2.01 -22.93 29.22
C GLU A 270 -3.41 -23.17 28.59
N LYS A 271 -3.48 -23.69 27.35
CA LYS A 271 -4.71 -23.92 26.56
C LYS A 271 -5.64 -22.71 26.45
N THR A 272 -5.12 -21.50 26.68
CA THR A 272 -5.87 -20.26 26.48
C THR A 272 -5.86 -19.89 25.00
N LEU A 273 -7.03 -19.99 24.37
CA LEU A 273 -7.22 -19.65 22.95
C LEU A 273 -7.09 -18.14 22.66
N SER A 274 -6.96 -17.27 23.66
CA SER A 274 -6.81 -15.82 23.49
C SER A 274 -5.42 -15.32 23.90
N SER A 275 -4.37 -16.06 23.53
CA SER A 275 -2.98 -15.66 23.77
C SER A 275 -2.26 -15.38 22.43
N THR A 276 -1.30 -14.46 22.45
CA THR A 276 -0.38 -14.21 21.36
C THR A 276 1.05 -14.21 21.87
N VAL A 277 1.89 -15.01 21.22
CA VAL A 277 3.34 -15.01 21.45
C VAL A 277 4.02 -14.41 20.23
N THR A 278 4.74 -13.31 20.43
CA THR A 278 5.49 -12.64 19.35
C THR A 278 6.99 -12.89 19.52
N LEU A 279 7.60 -13.58 18.56
CA LEU A 279 9.04 -13.81 18.45
C LEU A 279 9.66 -12.80 17.50
N THR A 280 10.53 -11.94 18.02
CA THR A 280 11.26 -10.95 17.24
C THR A 280 12.73 -11.32 17.17
N ALA A 281 13.33 -11.33 16.00
CA ALA A 281 14.78 -11.51 15.89
C ALA A 281 15.34 -10.91 14.62
N ALA A 282 16.65 -10.66 14.59
CA ALA A 282 17.34 -10.40 13.32
C ALA A 282 17.32 -11.64 12.40
N ARG A 283 17.71 -11.44 11.13
CA ARG A 283 17.86 -12.55 10.19
C ARG A 283 18.99 -13.47 10.67
N GLY A 284 18.88 -14.77 10.41
CA GLY A 284 19.94 -15.73 10.73
C GLY A 284 20.09 -16.08 12.22
N ARG A 285 19.09 -15.78 13.06
CA ARG A 285 19.03 -16.17 14.50
C ARG A 285 18.24 -17.46 14.75
N GLY A 286 17.66 -18.05 13.70
CA GLY A 286 16.93 -19.33 13.76
C GLY A 286 15.46 -19.24 14.19
N LYS A 287 14.75 -18.15 13.83
CA LYS A 287 13.31 -17.98 14.10
C LYS A 287 12.46 -19.15 13.58
N SER A 288 12.59 -19.48 12.29
CA SER A 288 11.82 -20.55 11.66
C SER A 288 12.14 -21.94 12.25
N ALA A 289 13.38 -22.15 12.72
CA ALA A 289 13.76 -23.36 13.45
C ALA A 289 13.06 -23.45 14.81
N ALA A 290 13.06 -22.37 15.60
CA ALA A 290 12.36 -22.32 16.89
C ALA A 290 10.85 -22.50 16.73
N LEU A 291 10.24 -21.89 15.71
CA LEU A 291 8.83 -22.10 15.38
C LEU A 291 8.52 -23.54 14.95
N GLY A 292 9.38 -24.16 14.13
CA GLY A 292 9.20 -25.56 13.72
C GLY A 292 9.23 -26.52 14.91
N LEU A 293 10.16 -26.32 15.84
CA LEU A 293 10.22 -27.08 17.09
C LEU A 293 9.00 -26.83 17.99
N ALA A 294 8.50 -25.59 18.05
CA ALA A 294 7.29 -25.25 18.79
C ALA A 294 6.04 -25.93 18.21
N ILE A 295 5.96 -26.08 16.89
CA ILE A 295 4.86 -26.82 16.22
C ILE A 295 4.94 -28.31 16.56
N ALA A 296 6.14 -28.91 16.55
CA ALA A 296 6.33 -30.29 16.99
C ALA A 296 5.89 -30.50 18.46
N ALA A 297 6.16 -29.54 19.34
CA ALA A 297 5.65 -29.56 20.72
C ALA A 297 4.11 -29.44 20.78
N ALA A 298 3.51 -28.58 19.94
CA ALA A 298 2.05 -28.43 19.88
C ALA A 298 1.35 -29.72 19.44
N LEU A 299 1.95 -30.46 18.50
CA LEU A 299 1.45 -31.77 18.08
C LEU A 299 1.48 -32.78 19.23
N ALA A 300 2.58 -32.84 19.98
CA ALA A 300 2.70 -33.70 21.16
C ALA A 300 1.67 -33.35 22.27
N HIS A 301 1.28 -32.08 22.39
CA HIS A 301 0.23 -31.62 23.31
C HIS A 301 -1.21 -31.82 22.79
N GLY A 302 -1.37 -32.33 21.56
CA GLY A 302 -2.65 -32.76 21.01
C GLY A 302 -3.46 -31.70 20.26
N TYR A 303 -2.81 -30.66 19.69
CA TYR A 303 -3.49 -29.71 18.81
C TYR A 303 -3.83 -30.37 17.47
N SER A 304 -5.09 -30.26 17.03
CA SER A 304 -5.59 -30.96 15.84
C SER A 304 -5.39 -30.17 14.55
N ASN A 305 -5.74 -28.88 14.54
CA ASN A 305 -5.71 -28.05 13.34
C ASN A 305 -4.70 -26.90 13.51
N ILE A 306 -3.53 -27.07 12.90
CA ILE A 306 -2.45 -26.08 12.92
C ILE A 306 -2.32 -25.46 11.53
N PHE A 307 -2.46 -24.14 11.47
CA PHE A 307 -2.28 -23.38 10.23
C PHE A 307 -0.98 -22.61 10.24
N VAL A 308 -0.24 -22.68 9.14
CA VAL A 308 0.99 -21.91 8.93
C VAL A 308 0.77 -20.93 7.79
N THR A 309 1.18 -19.69 7.97
CA THR A 309 1.11 -18.67 6.92
C THR A 309 2.43 -17.90 6.80
N SER A 310 2.76 -17.55 5.57
CA SER A 310 3.95 -16.80 5.16
C SER A 310 3.61 -16.06 3.85
N PRO A 311 4.40 -15.03 3.45
CA PRO A 311 4.16 -14.35 2.17
C PRO A 311 4.36 -15.26 0.95
N SER A 312 5.26 -16.26 1.05
CA SER A 312 5.50 -17.26 0.01
C SER A 312 5.76 -18.63 0.63
N PRO A 313 5.38 -19.73 -0.04
CA PRO A 313 5.57 -21.08 0.49
C PRO A 313 7.05 -21.50 0.54
N GLU A 314 7.91 -20.91 -0.28
CA GLU A 314 9.35 -21.22 -0.30
C GLU A 314 10.06 -20.87 1.02
N ASN A 315 9.59 -19.83 1.70
CA ASN A 315 10.16 -19.39 2.99
C ASN A 315 9.98 -20.44 4.09
N LEU A 316 8.98 -21.32 3.95
CA LEU A 316 8.63 -22.33 4.96
C LEU A 316 9.46 -23.62 4.87
N LYS A 317 10.35 -23.76 3.88
CA LYS A 317 11.20 -24.97 3.74
C LYS A 317 11.96 -25.28 5.03
N THR A 318 12.57 -24.26 5.62
CA THR A 318 13.32 -24.43 6.88
C THR A 318 12.41 -24.70 8.07
N LEU A 319 11.22 -24.11 8.11
CA LEU A 319 10.24 -24.37 9.18
C LEU A 319 9.79 -25.84 9.15
N PHE A 320 9.42 -26.37 7.97
CA PHE A 320 9.03 -27.77 7.82
C PHE A 320 10.18 -28.74 8.10
N GLU A 321 11.41 -28.42 7.69
CA GLU A 321 12.60 -29.24 8.02
C GLU A 321 12.75 -29.42 9.54
N PHE A 322 12.52 -28.37 10.33
CA PHE A 322 12.61 -28.45 11.79
C PHE A 322 11.37 -29.07 12.45
N ILE A 323 10.20 -29.01 11.80
CA ILE A 323 9.04 -29.81 12.21
C ILE A 323 9.38 -31.30 12.12
N PHE A 324 9.92 -31.75 10.98
CA PHE A 324 10.27 -33.15 10.79
C PHE A 324 11.38 -33.60 11.74
N LYS A 325 12.44 -32.82 11.93
CA LYS A 325 13.47 -33.13 12.96
C LYS A 325 12.89 -33.21 14.37
N GLY A 326 11.92 -32.36 14.70
CA GLY A 326 11.23 -32.40 15.98
C GLY A 326 10.37 -33.66 16.13
N MET A 327 9.65 -34.03 15.07
CA MET A 327 8.87 -35.27 14.98
C MET A 327 9.75 -36.52 15.14
N ASP A 328 10.90 -36.57 14.45
CA ASP A 328 11.86 -37.69 14.54
C ASP A 328 12.32 -37.91 15.99
N VAL A 329 12.67 -36.82 16.69
CA VAL A 329 13.13 -36.86 18.09
C VAL A 329 12.00 -37.23 19.07
N LEU A 330 10.75 -36.92 18.71
CA LEU A 330 9.56 -37.38 19.44
C LEU A 330 9.13 -38.80 19.04
N GLY A 331 9.85 -39.46 18.12
CA GLY A 331 9.62 -40.83 17.69
C GLY A 331 8.45 -41.00 16.72
N TYR A 332 8.16 -40.00 15.88
CA TYR A 332 7.22 -40.12 14.76
C TYR A 332 7.95 -40.63 13.51
N GLU A 333 7.33 -41.56 12.78
CA GLU A 333 7.92 -42.13 11.55
C GLU A 333 7.15 -41.72 10.28
N GLU A 334 7.87 -41.37 9.21
CA GLU A 334 7.28 -41.02 7.91
C GLU A 334 6.55 -42.23 7.28
N HIS A 335 5.40 -42.00 6.64
CA HIS A 335 4.51 -43.00 6.03
C HIS A 335 3.82 -44.00 6.99
N LEU A 336 4.23 -44.03 8.25
CA LEU A 336 3.56 -44.77 9.33
C LEU A 336 2.68 -43.84 10.15
N ASP A 337 3.29 -42.79 10.72
CA ASP A 337 2.62 -41.85 11.60
C ASP A 337 2.12 -40.59 10.87
N TYR A 338 2.75 -40.22 9.74
CA TYR A 338 2.37 -39.03 8.97
C TYR A 338 2.69 -39.13 7.47
N ASP A 339 1.93 -38.39 6.66
CA ASP A 339 2.11 -38.26 5.20
C ASP A 339 2.27 -36.79 4.78
N ILE A 340 3.15 -36.55 3.80
CA ILE A 340 3.47 -35.22 3.27
C ILE A 340 2.82 -35.01 1.90
N MET A 341 2.02 -33.96 1.77
CA MET A 341 1.47 -33.51 0.48
C MET A 341 2.22 -32.29 -0.04
N GLN A 342 2.79 -32.42 -1.23
CA GLN A 342 3.52 -31.36 -1.92
C GLN A 342 2.71 -30.78 -3.08
N SER A 343 2.97 -29.51 -3.42
CA SER A 343 2.33 -28.84 -4.54
C SER A 343 2.67 -29.51 -5.88
N VAL A 344 1.64 -29.87 -6.63
CA VAL A 344 1.71 -30.29 -8.05
C VAL A 344 1.37 -29.05 -8.87
N ASP A 345 2.31 -28.56 -9.68
CA ASP A 345 2.28 -27.21 -10.28
C ASP A 345 0.94 -26.74 -10.90
N THR A 346 0.70 -25.43 -10.75
CA THR A 346 0.03 -24.60 -11.75
C THR A 346 0.82 -23.29 -11.88
N GLU A 347 1.00 -22.80 -13.11
CA GLU A 347 1.78 -21.62 -13.56
C GLU A 347 2.17 -20.57 -12.47
N GLY A 348 3.28 -20.79 -11.76
CA GLY A 348 3.69 -19.85 -10.70
C GLY A 348 4.76 -20.34 -9.73
N GLY A 349 5.86 -20.91 -10.22
CA GLY A 349 7.14 -20.95 -9.51
C GLY A 349 7.32 -21.87 -8.29
N SER A 350 6.29 -22.51 -7.72
CA SER A 350 6.43 -23.27 -6.47
C SER A 350 6.36 -24.79 -6.66
N LYS A 351 7.35 -25.36 -7.38
CA LYS A 351 7.53 -26.82 -7.50
C LYS A 351 8.00 -27.42 -6.17
N GLY A 352 7.27 -28.40 -5.63
CA GLY A 352 7.72 -29.22 -4.49
C GLY A 352 7.68 -28.53 -3.13
N ALA A 353 6.81 -27.53 -2.94
CA ALA A 353 6.59 -26.94 -1.62
C ALA A 353 5.61 -27.83 -0.82
N VAL A 354 5.89 -28.02 0.47
CA VAL A 354 4.98 -28.74 1.38
C VAL A 354 3.75 -27.86 1.62
N VAL A 355 2.57 -28.36 1.25
CA VAL A 355 1.30 -27.63 1.41
C VAL A 355 0.55 -28.16 2.64
N ARG A 356 0.60 -29.47 2.88
CA ARG A 356 -0.14 -30.12 3.95
C ARG A 356 0.62 -31.33 4.49
N VAL A 357 0.56 -31.53 5.80
CA VAL A 357 1.05 -32.74 6.48
C VAL A 357 -0.12 -33.31 7.28
N ASP A 358 -0.50 -34.55 6.98
CA ASP A 358 -1.53 -35.29 7.71
C ASP A 358 -0.85 -36.26 8.68
N ILE A 359 -1.24 -36.22 9.95
CA ILE A 359 -0.66 -37.04 11.02
C ILE A 359 -1.78 -37.91 11.59
N PHE A 360 -1.50 -39.20 11.72
CA PHE A 360 -2.46 -40.23 12.11
C PHE A 360 -2.19 -40.84 13.49
N LYS A 361 -1.04 -40.54 14.10
CA LYS A 361 -0.64 -41.07 15.42
C LYS A 361 -1.58 -40.57 16.52
N GLY A 362 -2.35 -41.50 17.11
CA GLY A 362 -3.29 -41.22 18.20
C GLY A 362 -4.64 -40.64 17.72
N HIS A 363 -4.66 -39.39 17.27
CA HIS A 363 -5.83 -38.76 16.65
C HIS A 363 -5.42 -37.99 15.39
N ARG A 364 -6.37 -37.71 14.50
CA ARG A 364 -6.07 -37.05 13.24
C ARG A 364 -5.68 -35.59 13.48
N GLN A 365 -4.42 -35.27 13.23
CA GLN A 365 -3.89 -33.91 13.28
C GLN A 365 -3.47 -33.47 11.87
N THR A 366 -3.58 -32.18 11.59
CA THR A 366 -3.24 -31.62 10.28
C THR A 366 -2.45 -30.32 10.43
N ILE A 367 -1.37 -30.22 9.65
CA ILE A 367 -0.63 -28.97 9.45
C ILE A 367 -0.89 -28.52 8.02
N GLN A 368 -1.44 -27.32 7.84
CA GLN A 368 -1.75 -26.79 6.51
C GLN A 368 -1.17 -25.39 6.31
N TYR A 369 -0.53 -25.20 5.15
CA TYR A 369 -0.17 -23.88 4.67
C TYR A 369 -1.40 -23.15 4.10
N ILE A 370 -1.59 -21.90 4.51
CA ILE A 370 -2.60 -21.01 3.93
C ILE A 370 -1.98 -19.70 3.47
N GLN A 371 -2.51 -19.15 2.39
CA GLN A 371 -2.14 -17.82 1.96
C GLN A 371 -2.73 -16.77 2.93
N PRO A 372 -2.02 -15.67 3.21
CA PRO A 372 -2.50 -14.63 4.14
C PRO A 372 -3.84 -13.97 3.77
N GLN A 373 -4.28 -14.10 2.50
CA GLN A 373 -5.54 -13.56 2.00
C GLN A 373 -6.75 -14.40 2.41
N ASP A 374 -6.55 -15.71 2.66
CA ASP A 374 -7.61 -16.68 2.92
C ASP A 374 -7.93 -16.83 4.42
N ALA A 375 -8.06 -15.70 5.13
CA ALA A 375 -8.32 -15.68 6.57
C ALA A 375 -9.66 -16.34 6.98
N HIS A 376 -10.60 -16.52 6.04
CA HIS A 376 -11.90 -17.15 6.29
C HIS A 376 -11.79 -18.63 6.67
N VAL A 377 -10.74 -19.33 6.23
CA VAL A 377 -10.49 -20.75 6.55
C VAL A 377 -10.07 -20.93 8.02
N LEU A 378 -9.55 -19.87 8.66
CA LEU A 378 -9.03 -19.91 10.03
C LEU A 378 -10.10 -20.03 11.12
N GLY A 379 -11.39 -20.01 10.77
CA GLY A 379 -12.46 -20.16 11.75
C GLY A 379 -12.43 -21.48 12.54
N GLN A 380 -11.78 -22.51 12.00
CA GLN A 380 -11.61 -23.84 12.62
C GLN A 380 -10.20 -24.07 13.20
N ALA A 381 -9.34 -23.05 13.20
CA ALA A 381 -7.96 -23.15 13.68
C ALA A 381 -7.88 -23.15 15.20
N GLU A 382 -7.02 -24.00 15.77
CA GLU A 382 -6.66 -23.95 17.20
C GLU A 382 -5.37 -23.15 17.42
N LEU A 383 -4.42 -23.31 16.49
CA LEU A 383 -3.13 -22.63 16.47
C LEU A 383 -2.84 -22.08 15.07
N VAL A 384 -2.48 -20.80 15.02
CA VAL A 384 -2.03 -20.13 13.79
C VAL A 384 -0.61 -19.62 13.97
N ILE A 385 0.30 -20.03 13.09
CA ILE A 385 1.67 -19.55 13.02
C ILE A 385 1.82 -18.62 11.82
N ILE A 386 2.27 -17.40 12.09
CA ILE A 386 2.57 -16.38 11.09
C ILE A 386 4.08 -16.19 11.07
N ASP A 387 4.77 -16.74 10.06
CA ASP A 387 6.21 -16.49 9.84
C ASP A 387 6.41 -15.29 8.90
N GLU A 388 7.45 -14.51 9.18
CA GLU A 388 7.74 -13.22 8.54
C GLU A 388 6.51 -12.28 8.45
N ALA A 389 5.82 -12.08 9.57
CA ALA A 389 4.62 -11.24 9.64
C ALA A 389 4.85 -9.80 9.14
N ALA A 390 6.07 -9.29 9.22
CA ALA A 390 6.44 -7.96 8.72
C ALA A 390 6.43 -7.84 7.19
N ALA A 391 6.47 -8.95 6.46
CA ALA A 391 6.33 -8.95 5.01
C ALA A 391 4.86 -8.94 4.55
N ILE A 392 3.91 -9.23 5.45
CA ILE A 392 2.48 -9.29 5.14
C ILE A 392 1.85 -7.92 5.46
N PRO A 393 0.98 -7.36 4.60
CA PRO A 393 0.21 -6.15 4.88
C PRO A 393 -0.48 -6.15 6.25
N LEU A 394 -0.36 -5.05 7.01
CA LEU A 394 -0.97 -4.92 8.34
C LEU A 394 -2.49 -5.21 8.38
N PRO A 395 -3.31 -4.79 7.39
CA PRO A 395 -4.74 -5.16 7.37
C PRO A 395 -4.97 -6.66 7.26
N LEU A 396 -4.16 -7.37 6.46
CA LEU A 396 -4.24 -8.84 6.35
C LEU A 396 -3.80 -9.50 7.65
N VAL A 397 -2.69 -9.03 8.24
CA VAL A 397 -2.22 -9.52 9.55
C VAL A 397 -3.31 -9.38 10.62
N ARG A 398 -4.07 -8.27 10.63
CA ARG A 398 -5.21 -8.08 11.53
C ARG A 398 -6.33 -9.09 11.30
N ASN A 399 -6.62 -9.44 10.05
CA ASN A 399 -7.64 -10.45 9.73
C ASN A 399 -7.22 -11.87 10.13
N LEU A 400 -5.91 -12.13 10.26
CA LEU A 400 -5.34 -13.39 10.76
C LEU A 400 -5.39 -13.50 12.30
N PHE A 401 -5.84 -12.47 13.02
CA PHE A 401 -6.06 -12.57 14.48
C PHE A 401 -7.51 -12.96 14.76
N GLY A 402 -7.72 -14.18 15.24
CA GLY A 402 -9.03 -14.69 15.68
C GLY A 402 -9.02 -15.21 17.13
N PRO A 403 -10.09 -15.89 17.57
CA PRO A 403 -10.24 -16.48 18.91
C PRO A 403 -9.47 -17.80 19.04
N TYR A 404 -8.20 -17.82 18.64
CA TYR A 404 -7.28 -18.95 18.69
C TYR A 404 -5.86 -18.50 19.07
N LEU A 405 -5.01 -19.45 19.47
CA LEU A 405 -3.62 -19.18 19.83
C LEU A 405 -2.85 -18.73 18.59
N VAL A 406 -2.11 -17.63 18.69
CA VAL A 406 -1.33 -17.07 17.56
C VAL A 406 0.14 -16.96 17.92
N PHE A 407 1.00 -17.60 17.13
CA PHE A 407 2.44 -17.39 17.15
C PHE A 407 2.85 -16.50 15.99
N LEU A 408 3.52 -15.41 16.29
CA LEU A 408 3.95 -14.43 15.31
C LEU A 408 5.46 -14.36 15.33
N ALA A 409 6.12 -14.64 14.21
CA ALA A 409 7.54 -14.37 14.04
C ALA A 409 7.77 -13.19 13.09
N SER A 410 8.69 -12.31 13.48
CA SER A 410 9.02 -11.11 12.70
C SER A 410 10.52 -10.84 12.70
N THR A 411 11.06 -10.45 11.54
CA THR A 411 12.47 -10.01 11.40
C THR A 411 12.65 -8.56 11.85
N ILE A 412 13.34 -8.32 12.97
CA ILE A 412 13.74 -6.97 13.41
C ILE A 412 15.22 -6.72 13.06
N ASN A 413 15.54 -5.64 12.33
CA ASN A 413 16.90 -5.23 11.91
C ASN A 413 17.57 -6.02 10.75
N GLY A 414 16.82 -6.41 9.71
CA GLY A 414 17.38 -7.01 8.48
C GLY A 414 17.23 -6.12 7.25
N TYR A 415 17.81 -6.54 6.12
CA TYR A 415 17.67 -5.87 4.83
C TYR A 415 16.23 -5.79 4.30
N GLU A 416 15.31 -6.56 4.88
CA GLU A 416 13.89 -6.50 4.54
C GLU A 416 13.15 -5.38 5.27
N GLY A 417 13.81 -4.69 6.21
CA GLY A 417 13.49 -3.33 6.71
C GLY A 417 12.09 -3.08 7.29
N THR A 418 11.20 -4.07 7.37
CA THR A 418 9.79 -3.89 7.75
C THR A 418 9.49 -4.16 9.23
N GLY A 419 10.30 -5.00 9.89
CA GLY A 419 9.85 -5.54 11.18
C GLY A 419 9.90 -4.57 12.34
N ARG A 420 10.65 -3.46 12.26
CA ARG A 420 10.70 -2.51 13.38
C ARG A 420 9.47 -1.61 13.44
N SER A 421 9.04 -1.02 12.34
CA SER A 421 7.82 -0.20 12.31
C SER A 421 6.57 -1.06 12.54
N LEU A 422 6.56 -2.30 12.04
CA LEU A 422 5.55 -3.30 12.43
C LEU A 422 5.63 -3.62 13.92
N SER A 423 6.83 -3.90 14.48
CA SER A 423 6.97 -4.19 15.90
C SER A 423 6.47 -3.02 16.75
N LEU A 424 6.83 -1.79 16.43
CA LEU A 424 6.38 -0.62 17.17
C LEU A 424 4.86 -0.46 17.03
N LYS A 425 4.31 -0.44 15.81
CA LYS A 425 2.88 -0.16 15.62
C LYS A 425 1.96 -1.32 16.01
N LEU A 426 2.28 -2.56 15.61
CA LEU A 426 1.46 -3.73 15.89
C LEU A 426 1.60 -4.17 17.36
N ILE A 427 2.81 -4.24 17.89
CA ILE A 427 3.01 -4.65 19.29
C ILE A 427 2.47 -3.57 20.22
N GLN A 428 2.66 -2.28 19.93
CA GLN A 428 2.01 -1.22 20.71
C GLN A 428 0.48 -1.33 20.66
N GLN A 429 -0.13 -1.57 19.49
CA GLN A 429 -1.58 -1.78 19.39
C GLN A 429 -2.05 -3.01 20.18
N LEU A 430 -1.29 -4.10 20.14
CA LEU A 430 -1.56 -5.30 20.94
C LEU A 430 -1.38 -5.02 22.43
N ARG A 431 -0.36 -4.26 22.84
CA ARG A 431 -0.17 -3.82 24.24
C ARG A 431 -1.32 -2.94 24.72
N GLU A 432 -1.78 -2.01 23.87
CA GLU A 432 -2.92 -1.13 24.16
C GLU A 432 -4.23 -1.90 24.27
N SER A 433 -4.46 -2.93 23.43
CA SER A 433 -5.64 -3.78 23.52
C SER A 433 -5.59 -4.79 24.69
N THR A 434 -4.38 -5.13 25.14
CA THR A 434 -4.15 -5.99 26.31
C THR A 434 -4.28 -5.22 27.63
N ARG A 435 -4.09 -3.89 27.62
CA ARG A 435 -4.30 -3.07 28.82
C ARG A 435 -5.78 -3.09 29.19
N PRO A 436 -6.16 -3.57 30.39
CA PRO A 436 -7.53 -3.41 30.86
C PRO A 436 -7.82 -1.91 30.88
N SER A 437 -8.91 -1.49 30.24
CA SER A 437 -9.34 -0.10 30.26
C SER A 437 -9.51 0.32 31.71
N LEU A 438 -8.56 1.09 32.24
CA LEU A 438 -8.74 1.89 33.44
C LEU A 438 -9.73 3.01 33.08
N SER A 439 -10.99 2.64 32.90
CA SER A 439 -12.08 3.58 33.10
C SER A 439 -12.04 3.93 34.58
N LYS A 440 -11.41 5.07 34.89
CA LYS A 440 -11.72 5.86 36.08
C LYS A 440 -13.23 5.75 36.32
N PRO A 441 -13.72 5.22 37.46
CA PRO A 441 -15.12 5.41 37.79
C PRO A 441 -15.34 6.93 37.83
N PRO A 442 -16.38 7.47 37.17
CA PRO A 442 -16.73 8.86 37.38
C PRO A 442 -17.06 8.99 38.87
N ALA A 443 -16.44 9.97 39.53
CA ALA A 443 -16.80 10.34 40.89
C ALA A 443 -18.28 10.77 40.88
N GLY A 444 -19.16 9.83 41.19
CA GLY A 444 -20.57 10.06 41.40
C GLY A 444 -20.78 10.58 42.82
N THR A 445 -21.16 11.85 42.90
CA THR A 445 -21.89 12.41 44.04
C THR A 445 -23.08 11.50 44.37
N ALA A 446 -23.10 10.99 45.59
CA ALA A 446 -24.24 10.30 46.17
C ALA A 446 -25.45 11.25 46.19
N LYS A 447 -26.55 10.82 45.58
CA LYS A 447 -27.91 11.16 46.02
C LYS A 447 -28.84 10.01 45.66
N ASP A 448 -29.49 9.54 46.70
CA ASP A 448 -30.58 8.57 46.72
C ASP A 448 -31.71 8.97 45.77
N ASP A 449 -32.27 7.99 45.05
CA ASP A 449 -33.72 7.85 45.00
C ASP A 449 -34.11 6.43 44.59
N ASP A 450 -34.87 5.82 45.49
CA ASP A 450 -35.48 4.51 45.43
C ASP A 450 -36.69 4.57 44.47
N THR A 451 -36.79 3.67 43.50
CA THR A 451 -38.10 3.13 43.04
C THR A 451 -37.92 1.92 42.12
N SER A 452 -38.70 0.90 42.47
CA SER A 452 -38.77 -0.46 41.94
C SER A 452 -39.39 -0.59 40.54
N ALA A 453 -38.73 -1.33 39.63
CA ALA A 453 -39.37 -2.03 38.51
C ALA A 453 -38.54 -3.24 38.02
N ALA A 454 -39.24 -4.29 37.55
CA ALA A 454 -38.85 -5.70 37.42
C ALA A 454 -37.64 -6.06 36.51
N PRO A 455 -37.02 -7.26 36.69
CA PRO A 455 -35.83 -7.66 35.94
C PRO A 455 -36.20 -8.42 34.65
N THR A 456 -36.10 -7.77 33.50
CA THR A 456 -36.00 -8.50 32.22
C THR A 456 -34.54 -8.90 31.99
N LYS A 457 -34.23 -10.18 32.18
CA LYS A 457 -32.94 -10.79 31.82
C LYS A 457 -32.69 -10.65 30.31
N LYS A 458 -31.91 -9.64 29.91
CA LYS A 458 -31.10 -9.68 28.69
C LYS A 458 -29.66 -9.88 29.13
N HIS A 459 -29.11 -11.05 28.84
CA HIS A 459 -27.67 -11.29 28.97
C HIS A 459 -26.91 -10.23 28.14
N PRO A 460 -26.07 -9.39 28.74
CA PRO A 460 -25.11 -8.63 27.96
C PRO A 460 -24.14 -9.66 27.34
N LYS A 461 -23.94 -9.58 26.01
CA LYS A 461 -22.86 -10.33 25.34
C LYS A 461 -21.56 -10.06 26.13
N PRO A 462 -20.78 -11.09 26.50
CA PRO A 462 -19.55 -10.87 27.23
C PRO A 462 -18.62 -10.01 26.38
N ALA A 463 -18.12 -8.92 26.97
CA ALA A 463 -17.03 -8.16 26.37
C ALA A 463 -15.88 -9.14 26.04
N PRO A 464 -15.21 -9.01 24.89
CA PRO A 464 -14.12 -9.91 24.53
C PRO A 464 -13.05 -9.86 25.63
N LYS A 465 -12.73 -11.02 26.22
CA LYS A 465 -11.63 -11.15 27.17
C LYS A 465 -10.37 -10.56 26.53
N ALA A 466 -9.68 -9.67 27.25
CA ALA A 466 -8.45 -9.06 26.77
C ALA A 466 -7.42 -10.16 26.44
N ARG A 467 -6.88 -10.09 25.23
CA ARG A 467 -5.88 -11.04 24.71
C ARG A 467 -4.58 -10.87 25.47
N THR A 468 -3.90 -11.92 25.89
CA THR A 468 -2.58 -11.82 26.55
C THR A 468 -1.46 -11.79 25.50
N LEU A 469 -0.43 -10.97 25.74
CA LEU A 469 0.72 -10.81 24.84
C LEU A 469 2.01 -11.22 25.57
N ARG A 470 2.76 -12.16 24.99
CA ARG A 470 4.11 -12.55 25.45
C ARG A 470 5.13 -12.21 24.36
N GLU A 471 6.15 -11.44 24.69
CA GLU A 471 7.16 -10.99 23.75
C GLU A 471 8.49 -11.72 23.98
N LEU A 472 9.06 -12.27 22.90
CA LEU A 472 10.32 -12.99 22.90
C LEU A 472 11.28 -12.33 21.90
N LYS A 473 12.58 -12.32 22.24
CA LYS A 473 13.62 -11.78 21.37
C LYS A 473 14.79 -12.76 21.24
N LEU A 474 15.19 -13.08 20.01
CA LEU A 474 16.44 -13.83 19.76
C LEU A 474 17.53 -12.87 19.32
N THR A 475 18.68 -12.96 19.97
CA THR A 475 19.84 -12.10 19.70
C THR A 475 21.04 -12.89 19.21
N THR A 476 21.27 -14.11 19.71
CA THR A 476 22.45 -14.92 19.37
C THR A 476 22.38 -15.48 17.94
N PRO A 477 23.42 -15.33 17.10
CA PRO A 477 23.45 -15.89 15.75
C PRO A 477 23.68 -17.39 15.77
N ILE A 478 23.12 -18.11 14.79
CA ILE A 478 23.36 -19.56 14.63
C ILE A 478 24.40 -19.89 13.57
N ARG A 479 24.70 -18.96 12.66
CA ARG A 479 25.57 -19.19 11.51
C ARG A 479 27.04 -18.88 11.80
N TYR A 480 27.29 -17.91 12.67
CA TYR A 480 28.61 -17.41 13.04
C TYR A 480 28.62 -17.07 14.53
N GLY A 481 29.81 -16.82 15.09
CA GLY A 481 30.00 -16.47 16.49
C GLY A 481 29.38 -15.12 16.88
N THR A 482 29.08 -14.96 18.17
CA THR A 482 28.61 -13.68 18.73
C THR A 482 29.68 -12.60 18.61
N GLY A 483 29.30 -11.40 18.16
CA GLY A 483 30.25 -10.29 18.03
C GLY A 483 31.10 -10.31 16.76
N ASP A 484 30.66 -11.03 15.73
CA ASP A 484 31.32 -11.03 14.43
C ASP A 484 31.51 -9.60 13.88
N ARG A 485 32.75 -9.27 13.56
CA ARG A 485 33.16 -7.90 13.19
C ARG A 485 32.64 -7.53 11.82
N ILE A 486 32.56 -8.49 10.89
CA ILE A 486 31.97 -8.28 9.57
C ILE A 486 30.47 -8.00 9.68
N GLU A 487 29.78 -8.68 10.60
CA GLU A 487 28.36 -8.36 10.85
C GLU A 487 28.22 -6.91 11.33
N LYS A 488 29.00 -6.53 12.34
CA LYS A 488 28.97 -5.18 12.91
C LYS A 488 29.29 -4.11 11.85
N TRP A 489 30.31 -4.36 11.02
CA TRP A 489 30.64 -3.50 9.89
C TRP A 489 29.47 -3.38 8.91
N LEU A 490 28.89 -4.50 8.48
CA LEU A 490 27.76 -4.51 7.54
C LEU A 490 26.56 -3.73 8.09
N TYR A 491 26.23 -3.91 9.37
CA TYR A 491 25.13 -3.21 10.04
C TYR A 491 25.40 -1.70 10.16
N ASN A 492 26.64 -1.30 10.38
CA ASN A 492 27.03 0.12 10.45
C ASN A 492 26.98 0.78 9.07
N VAL A 493 27.55 0.14 8.04
CA VAL A 493 27.57 0.66 6.66
C VAL A 493 26.16 0.78 6.09
N LEU A 494 25.32 -0.23 6.32
CA LEU A 494 23.93 -0.23 5.86
C LEU A 494 22.98 0.51 6.81
N CYS A 495 23.48 1.01 7.94
CA CYS A 495 22.73 1.69 8.99
C CYS A 495 21.48 0.91 9.45
N LEU A 496 21.60 -0.42 9.58
CA LEU A 496 20.51 -1.31 10.02
C LEU A 496 20.25 -1.20 11.53
N SER A 497 21.27 -0.78 12.29
CA SER A 497 21.20 -0.53 13.72
C SER A 497 20.43 0.76 14.01
N ALA A 498 19.10 0.69 14.00
CA ALA A 498 18.26 1.82 14.39
C ALA A 498 18.34 2.02 15.91
N THR A 499 19.20 2.87 16.41
CA THR A 499 19.10 3.33 17.81
C THR A 499 18.55 4.74 17.78
N THR A 500 17.21 4.88 17.73
CA THR A 500 16.58 6.14 18.10
C THR A 500 16.87 6.35 19.58
N GLY A 501 17.46 7.48 19.95
CA GLY A 501 18.03 7.68 21.28
C GLY A 501 16.96 7.54 22.36
N SER A 502 16.97 6.43 23.11
CA SER A 502 16.19 6.27 24.35
C SER A 502 16.54 7.32 25.42
N SER A 503 17.57 8.13 25.20
CA SER A 503 18.00 9.22 26.07
C SER A 503 17.06 10.44 26.07
N SER A 504 16.12 10.55 25.13
CA SER A 504 15.25 11.73 25.00
C SER A 504 13.93 11.64 25.79
N SER A 505 13.49 10.46 26.26
CA SER A 505 12.26 10.32 27.07
C SER A 505 12.25 11.13 28.38
N HIS A 506 13.39 11.68 28.79
CA HIS A 506 13.54 12.50 30.01
C HIS A 506 13.66 14.01 29.76
N ARG A 507 13.84 14.48 28.51
CA ARG A 507 13.84 15.93 28.17
C ARG A 507 12.65 16.21 27.26
N GLY A 508 11.69 17.01 27.74
CA GLY A 508 10.57 17.46 26.92
C GLY A 508 11.03 18.11 25.62
N THR A 509 10.36 17.80 24.51
CA THR A 509 10.70 18.35 23.20
C THR A 509 10.24 19.81 23.07
N PRO A 510 10.97 20.66 22.31
CA PRO A 510 10.64 22.07 22.15
C PRO A 510 9.41 22.26 21.25
N HIS A 511 8.68 23.37 21.43
CA HIS A 511 7.49 23.65 20.63
C HIS A 511 7.83 23.73 19.11
N PRO A 512 7.02 23.15 18.20
CA PRO A 512 7.33 23.09 16.76
C PRO A 512 7.67 24.43 16.10
N SER A 513 7.11 25.54 16.57
CA SER A 513 7.39 26.87 16.02
C SER A 513 8.85 27.32 16.19
N THR A 514 9.54 26.81 17.22
CA THR A 514 10.95 27.15 17.50
C THR A 514 11.94 26.32 16.69
N CYS A 515 11.47 25.24 16.05
CA CYS A 515 12.32 24.36 15.25
C CYS A 515 12.54 24.95 13.86
N THR A 516 13.77 24.83 13.37
CA THR A 516 14.19 25.32 12.05
C THR A 516 14.61 24.18 11.15
N LEU A 517 14.31 24.32 9.86
CA LEU A 517 14.65 23.34 8.83
C LEU A 517 16.04 23.68 8.25
N PHE A 518 16.89 22.69 8.09
CA PHE A 518 18.23 22.80 7.53
C PHE A 518 18.36 21.94 6.28
N TYR A 519 19.18 22.39 5.33
CA TYR A 519 19.58 21.60 4.17
C TYR A 519 20.80 20.74 4.52
N VAL A 520 20.79 19.46 4.16
CA VAL A 520 21.91 18.55 4.44
C VAL A 520 22.75 18.37 3.18
N ASN A 521 24.05 18.67 3.28
CA ASN A 521 24.97 18.38 2.20
C ASN A 521 25.33 16.89 2.17
N ARG A 522 25.02 16.25 1.04
CA ARG A 522 25.20 14.81 0.84
C ARG A 522 26.66 14.40 0.67
N ASP A 523 27.49 15.25 0.06
CA ASP A 523 28.91 14.95 -0.14
C ASP A 523 29.65 14.78 1.20
N THR A 524 29.29 15.60 2.19
CA THR A 524 29.84 15.53 3.55
C THR A 524 29.17 14.48 4.42
N LEU A 525 27.87 14.24 4.21
CA LEU A 525 27.13 13.21 4.91
C LEU A 525 27.70 11.81 4.63
N PHE A 526 28.07 11.55 3.37
CA PHE A 526 28.60 10.26 2.93
C PHE A 526 30.14 10.16 2.92
N SER A 527 30.84 11.15 3.50
CA SER A 527 32.32 11.19 3.56
C SER A 527 32.97 10.19 4.53
N TYR A 528 32.18 9.39 5.26
CA TYR A 528 32.64 8.44 6.30
C TYR A 528 33.38 9.08 7.49
N HIS A 529 33.11 10.35 7.79
CA HIS A 529 33.59 10.99 9.03
C HIS A 529 32.80 10.48 10.26
N PRO A 530 33.41 10.25 11.44
CA PRO A 530 32.70 9.70 12.61
C PRO A 530 31.44 10.48 13.03
N ALA A 531 31.51 11.82 13.00
CA ALA A 531 30.35 12.67 13.28
C ALA A 531 29.23 12.52 12.23
N SER A 532 29.60 12.49 10.95
CA SER A 532 28.66 12.30 9.83
C SER A 532 28.01 10.92 9.87
N GLU A 533 28.75 9.87 10.27
CA GLU A 533 28.23 8.52 10.42
C GLU A 533 27.18 8.42 11.55
N VAL A 534 27.44 9.03 12.71
CA VAL A 534 26.45 9.09 13.79
C VAL A 534 25.19 9.83 13.34
N PHE A 535 25.36 10.96 12.63
CA PHE A 535 24.23 11.73 12.10
C PHE A 535 23.44 10.95 11.04
N LEU A 536 24.13 10.27 10.12
CA LEU A 536 23.53 9.40 9.10
C LEU A 536 22.78 8.22 9.72
N GLN A 537 23.34 7.60 10.76
CA GLN A 537 22.68 6.53 11.51
C GLN A 537 21.39 7.02 12.18
N ARG A 538 21.40 8.20 12.83
CA ARG A 538 20.20 8.82 13.41
C ARG A 538 19.14 9.11 12.34
N MET A 539 19.56 9.66 11.20
CA MET A 539 18.68 9.96 10.08
C MET A 539 18.04 8.68 9.49
N MET A 540 18.83 7.63 9.27
CA MET A 540 18.34 6.36 8.76
C MET A 540 17.48 5.61 9.78
N ALA A 541 17.80 5.70 11.07
CA ALA A 541 16.97 5.16 12.14
C ALA A 541 15.57 5.79 12.12
N LEU A 542 15.47 7.10 11.89
CA LEU A 542 14.19 7.80 11.75
C LEU A 542 13.40 7.32 10.52
N TYR A 543 14.07 7.16 9.37
CA TYR A 543 13.44 6.60 8.16
C TYR A 543 12.89 5.20 8.41
N VAL A 544 13.63 4.34 9.11
CA VAL A 544 13.21 2.96 9.43
C VAL A 544 12.08 2.93 10.46
N ALA A 545 12.03 3.90 11.37
CA ALA A 545 10.95 4.00 12.36
C ALA A 545 9.64 4.47 11.74
N SER A 546 9.67 5.47 10.83
CA SER A 546 8.47 6.08 10.26
C SER A 546 7.79 5.23 9.19
N HIS A 547 8.58 4.59 8.32
CA HIS A 547 8.08 3.90 7.13
C HIS A 547 7.81 2.41 7.37
N TYR A 548 6.79 1.89 6.70
CA TYR A 548 6.38 0.48 6.83
C TYR A 548 7.42 -0.49 6.28
N LYS A 549 8.02 -0.15 5.13
CA LYS A 549 9.02 -0.97 4.46
C LYS A 549 10.13 -0.09 3.92
N ASN A 550 11.36 -0.37 4.35
CA ASN A 550 12.56 0.24 3.78
C ASN A 550 13.44 -0.84 3.15
N SER A 551 14.19 -0.45 2.14
CA SER A 551 15.23 -1.28 1.53
C SER A 551 16.58 -0.63 1.76
N PRO A 552 17.66 -1.39 2.04
CA PRO A 552 19.01 -0.86 2.08
C PRO A 552 19.42 -0.19 0.76
N ASN A 553 18.80 -0.55 -0.35
CA ASN A 553 19.04 0.13 -1.63
C ASN A 553 18.58 1.60 -1.62
N ASP A 554 17.69 1.98 -0.70
CA ASP A 554 17.27 3.36 -0.54
C ASP A 554 18.43 4.26 -0.12
N LEU A 555 19.40 3.73 0.63
CA LEU A 555 20.60 4.44 1.05
C LEU A 555 21.48 4.81 -0.16
N GLN A 556 21.61 3.89 -1.11
CA GLN A 556 22.32 4.13 -2.38
C GLN A 556 21.57 5.14 -3.25
N MET A 557 20.24 5.08 -3.28
CA MET A 557 19.42 6.08 -3.97
C MET A 557 19.59 7.46 -3.33
N LEU A 558 19.62 7.53 -1.99
CA LEU A 558 19.80 8.77 -1.22
C LEU A 558 21.16 9.42 -1.51
N SER A 559 22.20 8.61 -1.70
CA SER A 559 23.57 9.07 -1.91
C SER A 559 23.83 9.49 -3.35
N ASP A 560 23.47 8.64 -4.32
CA ASP A 560 24.00 8.77 -5.67
C ASP A 560 23.08 9.56 -6.60
N ALA A 561 21.75 9.49 -6.39
CA ALA A 561 20.80 10.08 -7.32
C ALA A 561 20.81 11.63 -7.24
N PRO A 562 21.20 12.35 -8.32
CA PRO A 562 21.50 13.79 -8.25
C PRO A 562 20.29 14.64 -7.88
N ALA A 563 19.10 14.27 -8.37
CA ALA A 563 17.84 14.99 -8.15
C ALA A 563 17.35 14.99 -6.68
N HIS A 564 17.93 14.18 -5.79
CA HIS A 564 17.46 14.09 -4.41
C HIS A 564 18.09 15.15 -3.50
N HIS A 565 17.25 15.84 -2.73
CA HIS A 565 17.62 16.77 -1.68
C HIS A 565 17.12 16.28 -0.32
N LEU A 566 17.90 16.55 0.72
CA LEU A 566 17.62 16.16 2.09
C LEU A 566 17.47 17.39 2.96
N PHE A 567 16.39 17.44 3.74
CA PHE A 567 16.16 18.48 4.72
C PHE A 567 15.88 17.86 6.08
N VAL A 568 16.39 18.49 7.14
CA VAL A 568 16.24 18.00 8.51
C VAL A 568 15.73 19.12 9.39
N LEU A 569 14.67 18.83 10.15
CA LEU A 569 14.15 19.71 11.18
C LEU A 569 14.91 19.43 12.48
N LEU A 570 15.57 20.46 13.00
CA LEU A 570 16.35 20.39 14.23
C LEU A 570 15.70 21.24 15.32
N PRO A 571 15.86 20.85 16.61
CA PRO A 571 15.55 21.74 17.71
C PRO A 571 16.47 22.99 17.65
N PRO A 572 16.10 24.09 18.31
CA PRO A 572 16.94 25.28 18.36
C PRO A 572 18.33 24.92 18.92
N ILE A 573 19.35 25.15 18.10
CA ILE A 573 20.75 24.89 18.44
C ILE A 573 21.23 26.10 19.26
N LYS A 574 21.76 25.85 20.46
CA LYS A 574 22.47 26.88 21.22
C LYS A 574 23.90 26.94 20.71
N ASP A 575 24.42 28.15 20.47
CA ASP A 575 25.75 28.36 19.89
C ASP A 575 26.91 27.81 20.76
N ASP A 576 26.66 27.45 22.03
CA ASP A 576 27.65 26.93 22.99
C ASP A 576 27.71 25.38 23.11
N GLU A 577 26.85 24.62 22.43
CA GLU A 577 26.84 23.14 22.54
C GLU A 577 27.61 22.47 21.39
N GLU A 578 28.76 21.85 21.67
CA GLU A 578 29.50 20.96 20.74
C GLU A 578 28.77 19.61 20.46
N VAL A 579 27.51 19.48 20.90
CA VAL A 579 26.74 18.24 20.77
C VAL A 579 25.99 18.22 19.44
N LEU A 580 26.21 17.17 18.65
CA LEU A 580 25.47 16.91 17.42
C LEU A 580 23.95 16.89 17.71
N PRO A 581 23.17 17.78 17.07
CA PRO A 581 21.73 17.85 17.30
C PRO A 581 21.04 16.58 16.79
N GLU A 582 19.95 16.21 17.46
CA GLU A 582 19.15 15.05 17.09
C GLU A 582 18.10 15.44 16.02
N PRO A 583 18.05 14.75 14.86
CA PRO A 583 17.06 15.02 13.83
C PRO A 583 15.64 14.65 14.29
N LEU A 584 14.72 15.62 14.36
CA LEU A 584 13.32 15.39 14.74
C LEU A 584 12.48 14.91 13.55
N VAL A 585 12.67 15.56 12.40
CA VAL A 585 11.98 15.23 11.15
C VAL A 585 12.99 15.26 10.02
N VAL A 586 12.91 14.29 9.11
CA VAL A 586 13.73 14.24 7.91
C VAL A 586 12.81 14.23 6.68
N LEU A 587 13.05 15.12 5.74
CA LEU A 587 12.35 15.23 4.46
C LEU A 587 13.29 14.84 3.33
N GLN A 588 12.81 13.96 2.46
CA GLN A 588 13.47 13.62 1.19
C GLN A 588 12.65 14.21 0.04
N VAL A 589 13.23 15.11 -0.73
CA VAL A 589 12.62 15.72 -1.91
C VAL A 589 13.40 15.27 -3.15
N ALA A 590 12.73 14.97 -4.25
CA ALA A 590 13.34 14.68 -5.54
C ALA A 590 12.86 15.71 -6.55
N LEU A 591 13.77 16.40 -7.24
CA LEU A 591 13.42 17.30 -8.33
C LEU A 591 13.01 16.46 -9.56
N GLU A 592 11.86 16.77 -10.14
CA GLU A 592 11.29 16.08 -11.30
C GLU A 592 10.80 17.09 -12.33
N GLY A 593 10.77 16.71 -13.61
CA GLY A 593 10.19 17.54 -14.68
C GLY A 593 11.24 18.22 -15.57
N GLY A 594 10.78 19.20 -16.35
CA GLY A 594 11.57 19.79 -17.44
C GLY A 594 11.75 18.82 -18.63
N LEU A 595 10.77 17.93 -18.87
CA LEU A 595 10.83 16.93 -19.92
C LEU A 595 10.52 17.54 -21.30
N SER A 596 11.28 17.15 -22.33
CA SER A 596 10.97 17.56 -23.70
C SER A 596 9.75 16.79 -24.23
N LYS A 597 8.95 17.42 -25.09
CA LYS A 597 7.75 16.79 -25.68
C LYS A 597 8.08 15.48 -26.43
N GLU A 598 9.24 15.43 -27.08
CA GLU A 598 9.72 14.25 -27.81
C GLU A 598 9.97 13.07 -26.86
N THR A 599 10.60 13.30 -25.71
CA THR A 599 10.84 12.23 -24.72
C THR A 599 9.54 11.66 -24.17
N VAL A 600 8.52 12.51 -23.99
CA VAL A 600 7.19 12.10 -23.50
C VAL A 600 6.48 11.21 -24.53
N LEU A 601 6.53 11.57 -25.81
CA LEU A 601 5.93 10.80 -26.90
C LEU A 601 6.65 9.46 -27.14
N ASP A 602 7.99 9.47 -27.13
CA ASP A 602 8.79 8.25 -27.30
C ASP A 602 8.59 7.24 -26.16
N ALA A 603 8.49 7.74 -24.93
CA ALA A 603 8.25 6.90 -23.76
C ALA A 603 6.81 6.34 -23.75
N ALA A 604 5.82 7.15 -24.16
CA ALA A 604 4.44 6.70 -24.32
C ALA A 604 4.34 5.56 -25.35
N GLY A 605 5.07 5.66 -26.47
CA GLY A 605 5.13 4.60 -27.49
C GLY A 605 5.81 3.30 -27.04
N ARG A 606 6.74 3.36 -26.07
CA ARG A 606 7.46 2.19 -25.53
C ARG A 606 6.84 1.58 -24.27
N GLY A 607 5.83 2.22 -23.69
CA GLY A 607 5.18 1.76 -22.45
C GLY A 607 6.13 1.67 -21.24
N ARG A 608 7.27 2.40 -21.27
CA ARG A 608 8.26 2.43 -20.19
C ARG A 608 8.46 3.87 -19.76
N GLY A 609 8.03 4.21 -18.54
CA GLY A 609 8.34 5.49 -17.92
C GLY A 609 9.84 5.58 -17.58
N GLY A 610 10.40 6.78 -17.71
CA GLY A 610 11.76 7.08 -17.26
C GLY A 610 11.90 6.83 -15.75
N ALA A 611 13.00 6.18 -15.34
CA ALA A 611 13.27 5.90 -13.95
C ALA A 611 13.72 7.20 -13.26
N GLY A 612 12.81 7.85 -12.53
CA GLY A 612 13.10 9.10 -11.82
C GLY A 612 11.88 10.01 -11.72
N ASP A 613 11.30 10.36 -12.88
CA ASP A 613 10.25 11.40 -13.04
C ASP A 613 8.82 10.85 -12.92
N MET A 614 8.50 10.21 -11.80
CA MET A 614 7.25 9.47 -11.68
C MET A 614 5.99 10.33 -11.80
N ILE A 615 5.95 11.53 -11.20
CA ILE A 615 4.74 12.37 -11.23
C ILE A 615 4.46 12.90 -12.64
N PRO A 616 5.45 13.49 -13.36
CA PRO A 616 5.28 13.85 -14.76
C PRO A 616 4.76 12.71 -15.62
N TRP A 617 5.30 11.49 -15.48
CA TRP A 617 4.85 10.32 -16.25
C TRP A 617 3.42 9.88 -15.92
N VAL A 618 3.05 9.83 -14.64
CA VAL A 618 1.72 9.39 -14.23
C VAL A 618 0.66 10.40 -14.66
N VAL A 619 0.91 11.70 -14.47
CA VAL A 619 -0.05 12.76 -14.83
C VAL A 619 -0.15 12.87 -16.35
N SER A 620 0.97 12.98 -17.08
CA SER A 620 0.93 13.04 -18.55
C SER A 620 0.33 11.79 -19.19
N GLY A 621 0.56 10.59 -18.63
CA GLY A 621 -0.06 9.36 -19.12
C GLY A 621 -1.57 9.27 -18.87
N GLN A 622 -2.09 9.89 -17.79
CA GLN A 622 -3.51 9.84 -17.43
C GLN A 622 -4.34 10.95 -18.09
N PHE A 623 -3.77 12.14 -18.25
CA PHE A 623 -4.43 13.28 -18.88
C PHE A 623 -4.05 13.43 -20.36
N LEU A 624 -3.07 12.65 -20.85
CA LEU A 624 -2.52 12.72 -22.22
C LEU A 624 -2.02 14.12 -22.60
N GLU A 625 -1.57 14.88 -21.59
CA GLU A 625 -1.12 16.24 -21.77
C GLU A 625 0.40 16.36 -21.59
N SER A 626 1.07 16.90 -22.60
CA SER A 626 2.52 17.14 -22.57
C SER A 626 2.90 18.43 -21.85
N GLY A 627 1.96 19.36 -21.65
CA GLY A 627 2.20 20.63 -20.96
C GLY A 627 2.68 20.45 -19.52
N PHE A 628 2.04 19.56 -18.77
CA PHE A 628 2.44 19.26 -17.39
C PHE A 628 3.85 18.66 -17.28
N ALA A 629 4.27 17.86 -18.26
CA ALA A 629 5.61 17.25 -18.24
C ALA A 629 6.75 18.26 -18.44
N ALA A 630 6.45 19.41 -19.04
CA ALA A 630 7.41 20.51 -19.22
C ALA A 630 7.59 21.35 -17.94
N LEU A 631 6.66 21.29 -16.98
CA LEU A 631 6.78 22.00 -15.71
C LEU A 631 7.91 21.42 -14.85
N ASN A 632 8.51 22.27 -14.03
CA ASN A 632 9.51 21.86 -13.04
C ASN A 632 8.83 21.64 -11.69
N GLY A 633 8.98 20.46 -11.12
CA GLY A 633 8.33 20.10 -9.85
C GLY A 633 9.29 19.46 -8.86
N GLY A 634 8.87 19.45 -7.60
CA GLY A 634 9.52 18.67 -6.55
C GLY A 634 8.60 17.59 -6.04
N ARG A 635 9.05 16.33 -6.00
CA ARG A 635 8.34 15.25 -5.33
C ARG A 635 8.88 15.08 -3.90
N VAL A 636 8.04 15.26 -2.89
CA VAL A 636 8.36 14.81 -1.53
C VAL A 636 8.23 13.29 -1.51
N VAL A 637 9.37 12.59 -1.52
CA VAL A 637 9.46 11.13 -1.56
C VAL A 637 9.16 10.54 -0.19
N ARG A 638 9.72 11.13 0.87
CA ARG A 638 9.59 10.64 2.24
C ARG A 638 9.50 11.79 3.25
N VAL A 639 8.63 11.59 4.23
CA VAL A 639 8.54 12.39 5.46
C VAL A 639 8.71 11.42 6.61
N ALA A 640 9.84 11.54 7.31
CA ALA A 640 10.14 10.70 8.46
C ALA A 640 10.05 11.54 9.74
N CYS A 641 9.17 11.13 10.65
CA CYS A 641 9.05 11.66 11.99
C CYS A 641 9.14 10.49 12.96
N ASP A 642 9.66 10.74 14.15
CA ASP A 642 9.69 9.71 15.19
C ASP A 642 8.25 9.35 15.57
N PRO A 643 7.88 8.06 15.64
CA PRO A 643 6.58 7.62 16.12
C PRO A 643 6.18 8.21 17.48
N ASP A 644 7.14 8.46 18.38
CA ASP A 644 6.87 9.01 19.71
C ASP A 644 6.47 10.50 19.65
N TYR A 645 6.91 11.23 18.61
CA TYR A 645 6.56 12.62 18.35
C TYR A 645 5.41 12.78 17.33
N ALA A 646 4.83 11.66 16.87
CA ALA A 646 3.73 11.68 15.93
C ALA A 646 2.49 12.35 16.54
N GLY A 647 1.93 13.33 15.82
CA GLY A 647 0.75 14.08 16.28
C GLY A 647 1.05 15.42 16.96
N MET A 648 2.31 15.73 17.27
CA MET A 648 2.72 17.04 17.82
C MET A 648 2.86 18.15 16.76
N GLY A 649 2.78 17.81 15.46
CA GLY A 649 2.78 18.80 14.38
C GLY A 649 4.15 19.12 13.75
N TYR A 650 5.25 18.48 14.17
CA TYR A 650 6.58 18.70 13.57
C TYR A 650 6.64 18.46 12.06
N GLY A 651 5.94 17.44 11.56
CA GLY A 651 5.85 17.17 10.12
C GLY A 651 5.15 18.29 9.34
N SER A 652 4.10 18.90 9.92
CA SER A 652 3.41 20.05 9.32
C SER A 652 4.32 21.27 9.26
N ARG A 653 5.02 21.57 10.36
CA ARG A 653 6.02 22.64 10.41
C ARG A 653 7.14 22.45 9.37
N ALA A 654 7.63 21.22 9.21
CA ALA A 654 8.69 20.92 8.25
C ALA A 654 8.22 21.16 6.80
N LEU A 655 6.97 20.80 6.47
CA LEU A 655 6.39 21.09 5.15
C LEU A 655 6.11 22.57 4.94
N GLU A 656 5.64 23.29 5.95
CA GLU A 656 5.46 24.75 5.88
C GLU A 656 6.79 25.46 5.60
N ALA A 657 7.85 25.07 6.32
CA ALA A 657 9.20 25.60 6.07
C ALA A 657 9.74 25.21 4.68
N LEU A 658 9.46 24.00 4.20
CA LEU A 658 9.84 23.58 2.85
C LEU A 658 9.09 24.40 1.77
N ASN A 659 7.80 24.63 1.97
CA ASN A 659 6.98 25.41 1.05
C ASN A 659 7.45 26.87 0.99
N ALA A 660 7.72 27.48 2.14
CA ALA A 660 8.24 28.85 2.23
C ALA A 660 9.66 28.98 1.63
N PHE A 661 10.46 27.91 1.64
CA PHE A 661 11.77 27.89 0.96
C PHE A 661 11.62 27.91 -0.56
N TYR A 662 10.79 27.04 -1.12
CA TYR A 662 10.59 26.97 -2.57
C TYR A 662 9.71 28.09 -3.14
N SER A 663 8.89 28.76 -2.32
CA SER A 663 8.20 30.00 -2.70
C SER A 663 9.12 31.23 -2.69
N GLY A 664 10.35 31.10 -2.17
CA GLY A 664 11.33 32.19 -2.10
C GLY A 664 11.17 33.13 -0.90
N GLU A 665 10.29 32.84 0.07
CA GLU A 665 10.05 33.71 1.25
C GLU A 665 11.27 33.84 2.17
N TYR A 666 12.15 32.83 2.21
CA TYR A 666 13.36 32.86 3.04
C TYR A 666 14.57 33.51 2.36
N TYR A 667 14.54 33.71 1.04
CA TYR A 667 15.68 34.24 0.31
C TYR A 667 15.58 35.77 0.26
N ASN A 668 16.42 36.44 1.07
CA ASN A 668 16.48 37.90 1.04
C ASN A 668 17.29 38.35 -0.19
N PHE A 669 16.63 38.94 -1.18
CA PHE A 669 17.29 39.43 -2.40
C PHE A 669 18.35 40.51 -2.14
N ASP A 670 18.28 41.19 -0.98
CA ASP A 670 19.16 42.30 -0.60
C ASP A 670 20.49 41.84 0.05
N GLU A 671 20.59 40.60 0.56
CA GLU A 671 21.85 40.04 1.04
C GLU A 671 22.60 39.40 -0.15
N ALA A 672 23.50 40.20 -0.72
CA ALA A 672 24.31 39.92 -1.91
C ALA A 672 24.84 38.48 -2.05
N GLU A 673 24.97 38.07 -3.32
CA GLU A 673 25.66 36.90 -3.84
C GLU A 673 27.01 36.63 -3.14
N LYS A 674 27.01 35.94 -2.00
CA LYS A 674 28.21 35.28 -1.52
C LYS A 674 28.55 34.21 -2.56
N VAL A 675 29.66 34.39 -3.28
CA VAL A 675 30.21 33.38 -4.18
C VAL A 675 30.25 32.06 -3.42
N ALA A 676 29.46 31.08 -3.85
CA ALA A 676 29.44 29.78 -3.22
C ALA A 676 30.89 29.23 -3.24
N PRO A 677 31.48 28.85 -2.09
CA PRO A 677 32.82 28.30 -2.07
C PRO A 677 32.86 27.07 -2.98
N SER A 678 33.72 27.12 -3.99
CA SER A 678 33.94 26.02 -4.92
C SER A 678 34.82 24.99 -4.24
N TYR A 679 34.28 23.79 -4.03
CA TYR A 679 35.02 22.65 -3.48
C TYR A 679 35.50 21.75 -4.61
N PRO A 680 36.67 21.10 -4.50
CA PRO A 680 37.15 20.15 -5.50
C PRO A 680 36.13 19.03 -5.73
N ASN A 681 35.78 18.77 -6.99
CA ASN A 681 34.87 17.68 -7.33
C ASN A 681 35.57 16.33 -7.17
N LEU A 682 34.80 15.31 -6.78
CA LEU A 682 35.26 13.91 -6.64
C LEU A 682 35.91 13.33 -7.92
N GLY A 683 35.65 13.94 -9.08
CA GLY A 683 36.13 13.49 -10.40
C GLY A 683 37.38 14.21 -10.94
N ASP A 684 37.87 15.27 -10.28
CA ASP A 684 39.10 15.95 -10.72
C ASP A 684 40.31 15.16 -10.22
N PHE A 685 40.83 14.28 -11.07
CA PHE A 685 41.97 13.43 -10.79
C PHE A 685 43.06 13.61 -11.85
N ASP A 686 44.31 13.76 -11.39
CA ASP A 686 45.49 13.81 -12.27
C ASP A 686 46.17 12.42 -12.32
N PRO A 687 45.97 11.63 -13.40
CA PRO A 687 46.40 10.24 -13.49
C PRO A 687 47.92 10.02 -13.45
N ALA A 688 48.73 11.08 -13.52
CA ALA A 688 50.18 11.00 -13.56
C ALA A 688 50.85 10.85 -12.17
N THR A 689 50.12 10.99 -11.06
CA THR A 689 50.71 11.16 -9.71
C THR A 689 50.43 10.04 -8.70
N SER A 690 49.72 8.98 -9.05
CA SER A 690 49.19 8.00 -8.09
C SER A 690 49.47 6.54 -8.46
N ASP A 691 50.09 5.81 -7.53
CA ASP A 691 50.31 4.35 -7.62
C ASP A 691 49.53 3.59 -6.52
N LEU A 692 48.80 2.55 -6.92
CA LEU A 692 47.98 1.67 -6.05
C LEU A 692 48.72 1.12 -4.81
N GLN A 693 50.04 0.91 -4.91
CA GLN A 693 50.87 0.36 -3.84
C GLN A 693 51.26 1.38 -2.77
N THR A 694 51.16 2.68 -3.05
CA THR A 694 51.57 3.76 -2.14
C THR A 694 50.41 4.61 -1.62
N GLU A 695 49.24 4.57 -2.28
CA GLU A 695 48.06 5.31 -1.86
C GLU A 695 47.46 4.79 -0.55
N THR A 696 47.34 5.67 0.44
CA THR A 696 46.51 5.45 1.64
C THR A 696 45.23 6.28 1.54
N PRO A 697 44.04 5.67 1.53
CA PRO A 697 42.81 6.44 1.53
C PRO A 697 42.63 7.12 2.89
N THR A 698 42.69 8.44 2.90
CA THR A 698 42.43 9.25 4.09
C THR A 698 41.08 9.93 3.94
N ILE A 699 40.38 10.10 5.06
CA ILE A 699 39.16 10.91 5.11
C ILE A 699 39.52 12.32 4.62
N ARG A 700 38.70 12.91 3.76
CA ARG A 700 38.92 14.26 3.26
C ARG A 700 39.05 15.26 4.41
N ALA A 701 39.97 16.22 4.28
CA ALA A 701 40.14 17.26 5.28
C ALA A 701 38.86 18.10 5.41
N VAL A 702 38.50 18.47 6.65
CA VAL A 702 37.27 19.24 6.95
C VAL A 702 37.25 20.59 6.20
N SER A 703 38.41 21.20 5.94
CA SER A 703 38.54 22.44 5.18
C SER A 703 38.29 22.30 3.68
N ALA A 704 38.41 21.09 3.14
CA ALA A 704 38.18 20.79 1.72
C ALA A 704 36.73 20.34 1.45
N MET A 705 35.86 20.39 2.45
CA MET A 705 34.48 19.93 2.36
C MET A 705 33.50 21.04 2.77
N PRO A 706 32.31 21.08 2.14
CA PRO A 706 31.24 21.97 2.60
C PRO A 706 30.78 21.64 4.03
N PRO A 707 30.08 22.55 4.73
CA PRO A 707 29.46 22.22 6.00
C PRO A 707 28.34 21.19 5.82
N LEU A 708 28.20 20.27 6.79
CA LEU A 708 27.17 19.22 6.79
C LEU A 708 25.75 19.79 6.76
N LEU A 709 25.52 20.85 7.53
CA LEU A 709 24.22 21.53 7.66
C LEU A 709 24.37 22.94 7.09
N GLN A 710 23.47 23.31 6.19
CA GLN A 710 23.37 24.64 5.61
C GLN A 710 22.03 25.26 6.01
N ARG A 711 22.03 26.55 6.36
CA ARG A 711 20.81 27.29 6.65
C ARG A 711 20.05 27.55 5.35
N LEU A 712 18.72 27.46 5.39
CA LEU A 712 17.88 27.69 4.21
C LEU A 712 17.95 29.12 3.68
N SER A 713 18.24 30.10 4.54
CA SER A 713 18.42 31.50 4.16
C SER A 713 19.67 31.73 3.29
N GLU A 714 20.68 30.86 3.40
CA GLU A 714 21.96 31.00 2.70
C GLU A 714 21.98 30.30 1.34
N ARG A 715 20.94 29.51 1.03
CA ARG A 715 20.86 28.71 -0.20
C ARG A 715 19.81 29.29 -1.13
N LYS A 716 20.19 29.52 -2.38
CA LYS A 716 19.23 29.86 -3.45
C LYS A 716 18.35 28.64 -3.78
N PRO A 717 17.00 28.75 -3.69
CA PRO A 717 16.10 27.66 -4.06
C PRO A 717 16.05 27.46 -5.59
N GLU A 718 15.80 26.22 -6.02
CA GLU A 718 15.43 25.95 -7.41
C GLU A 718 14.01 26.49 -7.71
N ILE A 719 13.77 26.93 -8.95
CA ILE A 719 12.45 27.41 -9.38
C ILE A 719 11.55 26.19 -9.60
N LEU A 720 10.50 26.05 -8.77
CA LEU A 720 9.52 24.98 -8.84
C LEU A 720 8.11 25.53 -9.05
N ASP A 721 7.34 24.87 -9.91
CA ASP A 721 5.94 25.17 -10.23
C ASP A 721 4.97 24.36 -9.36
N TYR A 722 5.38 23.19 -8.88
CA TYR A 722 4.55 22.35 -8.02
C TYR A 722 5.37 21.50 -7.04
N LEU A 723 4.73 21.14 -5.92
CA LEU A 723 5.17 20.05 -5.06
C LEU A 723 4.17 18.90 -5.11
N GLY A 724 4.69 17.70 -5.38
CA GLY A 724 3.91 16.48 -5.46
C GLY A 724 4.31 15.46 -4.41
N VAL A 725 3.41 14.54 -4.09
CA VAL A 725 3.64 13.43 -3.17
C VAL A 725 3.03 12.16 -3.73
N SER A 726 3.63 11.02 -3.41
CA SER A 726 3.10 9.70 -3.76
C SER A 726 3.24 8.77 -2.57
N TYR A 727 2.12 8.19 -2.13
CA TYR A 727 2.11 7.35 -0.93
C TYR A 727 0.97 6.32 -0.97
N GLY A 728 1.06 5.29 -0.13
CA GLY A 728 -0.02 4.32 0.09
C GLY A 728 -1.17 4.96 0.87
N LEU A 729 -2.38 4.93 0.32
CA LEU A 729 -3.53 5.65 0.85
C LEU A 729 -3.97 5.07 2.19
N THR A 730 -3.69 5.80 3.27
CA THR A 730 -4.25 5.57 4.61
C THR A 730 -5.04 6.78 5.10
N GLY A 731 -6.02 6.55 5.97
CA GLY A 731 -6.83 7.65 6.53
C GLY A 731 -6.02 8.67 7.32
N GLN A 732 -4.92 8.26 7.98
CA GLN A 732 -4.03 9.16 8.73
C GLN A 732 -3.22 10.05 7.79
N LEU A 733 -2.57 9.47 6.78
CA LEU A 733 -1.76 10.22 5.81
C LEU A 733 -2.63 11.13 4.93
N LEU A 734 -3.82 10.68 4.53
CA LEU A 734 -4.76 11.53 3.79
C LEU A 734 -5.14 12.78 4.58
N ARG A 735 -5.39 12.67 5.88
CA ARG A 735 -5.70 13.84 6.73
C ARG A 735 -4.49 14.77 6.85
N PHE A 736 -3.28 14.22 6.97
CA PHE A 736 -2.04 14.99 7.02
C PHE A 736 -1.85 15.83 5.75
N TRP A 737 -1.92 15.21 4.57
CA TRP A 737 -1.75 15.91 3.29
C TRP A 737 -2.89 16.88 2.96
N LYS A 738 -4.12 16.52 3.32
CA LYS A 738 -5.29 17.42 3.20
C LYS A 738 -5.10 18.69 4.04
N ARG A 739 -4.61 18.59 5.28
CA ARG A 739 -4.29 19.76 6.12
C ARG A 739 -3.17 20.61 5.54
N ALA A 740 -2.19 19.98 4.89
CA ALA A 740 -1.11 20.65 4.19
C ALA A 740 -1.54 21.26 2.84
N GLY A 741 -2.80 21.15 2.42
CA GLY A 741 -3.33 21.78 1.21
C GLY A 741 -2.98 21.06 -0.10
N TYR A 742 -2.61 19.79 -0.06
CA TYR A 742 -2.38 19.00 -1.27
C TYR A 742 -3.69 18.48 -1.86
N VAL A 743 -3.77 18.43 -3.19
CA VAL A 743 -4.96 18.02 -3.95
C VAL A 743 -4.68 16.68 -4.64
N PRO A 744 -5.55 15.66 -4.49
CA PRO A 744 -5.33 14.38 -5.15
C PRO A 744 -5.66 14.48 -6.64
N LEU A 745 -4.74 14.01 -7.49
CA LEU A 745 -4.89 14.00 -8.96
C LEU A 745 -5.00 12.59 -9.53
N TYR A 746 -4.47 11.59 -8.82
CA TYR A 746 -4.49 10.21 -9.27
C TYR A 746 -4.56 9.22 -8.11
N LEU A 747 -5.31 8.14 -8.30
CA LEU A 747 -5.39 7.01 -7.38
C LEU A 747 -5.36 5.71 -8.19
N ARG A 748 -4.39 4.85 -7.89
CA ARG A 748 -4.22 3.57 -8.57
C ARG A 748 -5.30 2.57 -8.14
N GLN A 749 -5.94 1.89 -9.08
CA GLN A 749 -7.00 0.91 -8.80
C GLN A 749 -6.47 -0.42 -8.25
N THR A 750 -5.28 -0.86 -8.68
CA THR A 750 -4.62 -2.05 -8.14
C THR A 750 -3.91 -1.70 -6.84
N THR A 751 -4.16 -2.46 -5.79
CA THR A 751 -3.39 -2.38 -4.55
C THR A 751 -1.96 -2.83 -4.77
N SER A 752 -1.04 -2.31 -3.96
CA SER A 752 0.31 -2.86 -3.91
C SER A 752 0.28 -4.19 -3.16
N GLU A 753 0.85 -5.25 -3.75
CA GLU A 753 0.95 -6.56 -3.09
C GLU A 753 1.68 -6.49 -1.73
N LEU A 754 2.61 -5.55 -1.59
CA LEU A 754 3.44 -5.41 -0.39
C LEU A 754 2.74 -4.73 0.79
N THR A 755 1.88 -3.75 0.52
CA THR A 755 1.23 -2.95 1.58
C THR A 755 -0.26 -3.21 1.66
N GLY A 756 -0.87 -3.80 0.62
CA GLY A 756 -2.32 -3.90 0.48
C GLY A 756 -3.01 -2.56 0.22
N GLU A 757 -2.26 -1.48 0.04
CA GLU A 757 -2.78 -0.12 -0.09
C GLU A 757 -2.76 0.37 -1.55
N HIS A 758 -3.66 1.30 -1.87
CA HIS A 758 -3.70 1.97 -3.17
C HIS A 758 -2.74 3.16 -3.20
N SER A 759 -1.90 3.27 -4.22
CA SER A 759 -1.01 4.41 -4.38
C SER A 759 -1.78 5.66 -4.82
N CYS A 760 -1.66 6.76 -4.07
CA CYS A 760 -2.27 8.05 -4.36
C CYS A 760 -1.19 9.10 -4.67
N VAL A 761 -1.40 9.87 -5.74
CA VAL A 761 -0.58 11.03 -6.09
C VAL A 761 -1.38 12.29 -5.77
N MET A 762 -0.80 13.16 -4.93
CA MET A 762 -1.36 14.47 -4.61
C MET A 762 -0.36 15.57 -4.98
N VAL A 763 -0.85 16.71 -5.43
CA VAL A 763 -0.05 17.84 -5.91
C VAL A 763 -0.55 19.13 -5.28
N ARG A 764 0.38 20.05 -5.05
CA ARG A 764 0.14 21.43 -4.62
C ARG A 764 0.92 22.36 -5.56
N GLY A 765 0.27 23.38 -6.11
CA GLY A 765 0.96 24.42 -6.89
C GLY A 765 1.85 25.29 -6.00
N LEU A 766 3.03 25.63 -6.49
CA LEU A 766 3.93 26.65 -5.96
C LEU A 766 3.97 27.83 -6.95
N ASN A 767 4.18 29.05 -6.46
CA ASN A 767 4.31 30.27 -7.26
C ASN A 767 3.07 30.70 -8.08
N SER A 768 2.23 31.51 -7.45
CA SER A 768 2.07 32.92 -7.84
C SER A 768 1.36 33.66 -6.72
N ALA A 769 1.72 34.92 -6.51
CA ALA A 769 1.00 35.82 -5.62
C ALA A 769 -0.51 35.68 -5.88
N SER A 770 -1.26 35.25 -4.86
CA SER A 770 -2.74 35.21 -4.80
C SER A 770 -3.57 34.19 -5.61
N GLU A 771 -3.07 33.43 -6.58
CA GLU A 771 -3.93 32.46 -7.31
C GLU A 771 -3.30 31.07 -7.49
N SER A 772 -4.06 30.04 -7.14
CA SER A 772 -3.70 28.65 -7.44
C SER A 772 -3.78 28.39 -8.95
N PRO A 773 -2.85 27.59 -9.51
CA PRO A 773 -2.76 27.40 -10.95
C PRO A 773 -4.04 26.80 -11.55
N GLU A 774 -4.51 27.39 -12.67
CA GLU A 774 -5.72 26.99 -13.39
C GLU A 774 -5.71 25.49 -13.76
N TRP A 775 -4.56 24.97 -14.22
CA TRP A 775 -4.38 23.57 -14.60
C TRP A 775 -4.67 22.59 -13.44
N LEU A 776 -4.36 22.97 -12.19
CA LEU A 776 -4.60 22.11 -11.02
C LEU A 776 -6.09 21.93 -10.79
N GLY A 777 -6.88 22.98 -11.04
CA GLY A 777 -8.32 22.97 -10.94
C GLY A 777 -8.99 22.11 -12.02
N GLU A 778 -8.50 22.18 -13.26
CA GLU A 778 -8.99 21.34 -14.37
C GLU A 778 -8.73 19.85 -14.11
N PHE A 779 -7.50 19.50 -13.69
CA PHE A 779 -7.16 18.12 -13.33
C PHE A 779 -7.94 17.63 -12.11
N ALA A 780 -8.18 18.49 -11.12
CA ALA A 780 -9.02 18.14 -9.96
C ALA A 780 -10.48 17.86 -10.38
N LYS A 781 -11.02 18.63 -11.33
CA LYS A 781 -12.38 18.44 -11.87
C LYS A 781 -12.50 17.10 -12.61
N ASP A 782 -11.53 16.79 -13.46
CA ASP A 782 -11.52 15.53 -14.20
C ASP A 782 -11.29 14.33 -13.26
N PHE A 783 -10.35 14.43 -12.32
CA PHE A 783 -10.14 13.40 -11.30
C PHE A 783 -11.41 13.15 -10.47
N ARG A 784 -12.14 14.20 -10.08
CA ARG A 784 -13.42 14.07 -9.37
C ARG A 784 -14.40 13.21 -10.17
N ARG A 785 -14.62 13.54 -11.44
CA ARG A 785 -15.55 12.81 -12.32
C ARG A 785 -15.14 11.35 -12.49
N ARG A 786 -13.85 11.09 -12.74
CA ARG A 786 -13.30 9.73 -12.83
C ARG A 786 -13.48 8.97 -11.51
N PHE A 787 -13.17 9.60 -10.38
CA PHE A 787 -13.26 8.97 -9.07
C PHE A 787 -14.71 8.58 -8.73
N LEU A 788 -15.69 9.45 -8.99
CA LEU A 788 -17.11 9.14 -8.79
C LEU A 788 -17.56 7.92 -9.59
N SER A 789 -17.10 7.78 -10.83
CA SER A 789 -17.38 6.61 -11.67
C SER A 789 -16.66 5.34 -11.19
N LEU A 790 -15.43 5.49 -10.68
CA LEU A 790 -14.61 4.36 -10.23
C LEU A 790 -14.99 3.80 -8.85
N LEU A 791 -15.77 4.54 -8.05
CA LEU A 791 -16.16 4.16 -6.69
C LEU A 791 -16.87 2.80 -6.59
N SER A 792 -17.67 2.42 -7.58
CA SER A 792 -18.40 1.14 -7.59
C SER A 792 -17.57 -0.07 -8.00
N TYR A 793 -16.37 0.13 -8.55
CA TYR A 793 -15.48 -0.95 -9.00
C TYR A 793 -14.58 -1.43 -7.85
N LYS A 794 -13.25 -1.38 -8.01
CA LYS A 794 -12.29 -1.80 -6.98
C LYS A 794 -12.38 -0.96 -5.70
N PHE A 795 -12.86 0.27 -5.81
CA PHE A 795 -13.01 1.19 -4.67
C PHE A 795 -14.28 0.96 -3.84
N ARG A 796 -15.08 -0.08 -4.17
CA ARG A 796 -16.19 -0.53 -3.31
C ARG A 796 -15.68 -1.00 -1.94
N GLU A 797 -14.50 -1.61 -1.89
CA GLU A 797 -13.90 -2.11 -0.65
C GLU A 797 -13.49 -0.97 0.32
N PHE A 798 -13.31 0.26 -0.16
CA PHE A 798 -12.95 1.38 0.70
C PHE A 798 -14.02 1.71 1.74
N GLY A 799 -13.57 2.17 2.91
CA GLY A 799 -14.45 2.82 3.88
C GLY A 799 -15.12 4.05 3.29
N SER A 800 -16.43 4.23 3.51
CA SER A 800 -17.16 5.37 2.95
C SER A 800 -16.65 6.72 3.48
N VAL A 801 -16.08 6.73 4.70
CA VAL A 801 -15.42 7.91 5.30
C VAL A 801 -14.12 8.28 4.58
N THR A 802 -13.32 7.30 4.16
CA THR A 802 -12.07 7.58 3.42
C THR A 802 -12.39 8.10 2.03
N ALA A 803 -13.39 7.52 1.35
CA ALA A 803 -13.86 8.01 0.06
C ALA A 803 -14.39 9.46 0.15
N LEU A 804 -15.17 9.78 1.19
CA LEU A 804 -15.64 11.14 1.44
C LEU A 804 -14.47 12.11 1.69
N SER A 805 -13.48 11.69 2.49
CA SER A 805 -12.30 12.51 2.80
C SER A 805 -11.49 12.84 1.54
N ILE A 806 -11.42 11.94 0.56
CA ILE A 806 -10.78 12.17 -0.75
C ILE A 806 -11.55 13.23 -1.52
N LEU A 807 -12.88 13.10 -1.62
CA LEU A 807 -13.73 14.10 -2.30
C LEU A 807 -13.61 15.48 -1.65
N GLU A 808 -13.54 15.54 -0.33
CA GLU A 808 -13.29 16.80 0.39
C GLU A 808 -11.90 17.38 0.13
N ALA A 809 -10.87 16.54 -0.11
CA ALA A 809 -9.55 17.03 -0.49
C ALA A 809 -9.57 17.63 -1.91
N VAL A 810 -10.22 16.96 -2.87
CA VAL A 810 -10.41 17.46 -4.25
C VAL A 810 -11.15 18.80 -4.26
N ASN A 811 -12.16 18.94 -3.41
CA ASN A 811 -12.93 20.17 -3.23
C ASN A 811 -12.06 21.38 -2.90
N THR A 812 -10.90 21.19 -2.26
CA THR A 812 -9.95 22.27 -1.94
C THR A 812 -9.30 22.82 -3.21
N GLY A 813 -8.93 21.95 -4.16
CA GLY A 813 -8.36 22.35 -5.45
C GLY A 813 -9.39 22.99 -6.39
N LEU A 814 -10.67 22.64 -6.22
CA LEU A 814 -11.77 23.22 -6.99
C LEU A 814 -12.17 24.63 -6.53
N LYS A 815 -11.80 25.07 -5.32
CA LYS A 815 -12.16 26.41 -4.81
C LYS A 815 -11.68 27.54 -5.73
N ALA A 816 -10.57 27.33 -6.43
CA ALA A 816 -9.99 28.26 -7.38
C ALA A 816 -10.84 28.43 -8.64
N VAL A 817 -11.26 27.31 -9.23
CA VAL A 817 -12.09 27.26 -10.45
C VAL A 817 -13.53 27.62 -10.12
N ASP A 818 -14.01 27.26 -8.94
CA ASP A 818 -15.35 27.60 -8.44
C ASP A 818 -15.46 29.09 -8.04
N ALA A 819 -14.34 29.81 -7.80
CA ALA A 819 -14.35 31.26 -7.60
C ALA A 819 -14.69 31.99 -8.91
N ASP A 820 -14.30 31.42 -10.04
CA ASP A 820 -14.69 31.81 -11.39
C ASP A 820 -16.08 31.21 -11.71
N ARG A 821 -17.08 31.61 -10.90
CA ARG A 821 -18.47 31.09 -10.85
C ARG A 821 -19.23 31.12 -12.19
N SER A 822 -18.66 31.72 -13.23
CA SER A 822 -19.22 31.75 -14.59
C SER A 822 -19.24 30.38 -15.29
N LYS A 823 -18.50 29.36 -14.78
CA LYS A 823 -18.35 28.04 -15.44
C LYS A 823 -19.02 26.84 -14.73
N SER A 824 -19.47 26.95 -13.47
CA SER A 824 -20.22 25.86 -12.81
C SER A 824 -21.70 25.93 -13.19
N LYS A 825 -22.09 25.19 -14.23
CA LYS A 825 -23.49 25.10 -14.67
C LYS A 825 -24.37 24.53 -13.56
N GLU A 826 -25.21 25.37 -12.95
CA GLU A 826 -26.32 24.92 -12.11
C GLU A 826 -27.22 23.96 -12.90
N LEU A 827 -27.92 23.06 -12.20
CA LEU A 827 -28.80 22.09 -12.85
C LEU A 827 -30.02 22.80 -13.48
N ASN A 828 -30.10 22.77 -14.80
CA ASN A 828 -31.22 23.34 -15.54
C ASN A 828 -32.43 22.37 -15.58
N SER A 829 -33.64 22.91 -15.72
CA SER A 829 -34.88 22.12 -15.81
C SER A 829 -34.91 21.18 -17.02
N THR A 830 -34.37 21.63 -18.16
CA THR A 830 -34.23 20.80 -19.36
C THR A 830 -33.31 19.60 -19.13
N GLU A 831 -32.16 19.82 -18.49
CA GLU A 831 -31.23 18.75 -18.10
C GLU A 831 -31.84 17.80 -17.07
N LEU A 832 -32.62 18.32 -16.11
CA LEU A 832 -33.35 17.50 -15.15
C LEU A 832 -34.34 16.56 -15.85
N SER A 833 -35.09 17.06 -16.84
CA SER A 833 -36.04 16.24 -17.62
C SER A 833 -35.38 15.17 -18.48
N HIS A 834 -34.13 15.37 -18.88
CA HIS A 834 -33.32 14.35 -19.57
C HIS A 834 -32.78 13.29 -18.62
N LEU A 835 -32.46 13.65 -17.37
CA LEU A 835 -31.85 12.75 -16.39
C LEU A 835 -32.89 11.95 -15.58
N LEU A 836 -34.05 12.53 -15.30
CA LEU A 836 -35.11 11.93 -14.50
C LEU A 836 -36.46 12.10 -15.18
N THR A 837 -37.22 11.01 -15.30
CA THR A 837 -38.58 11.10 -15.82
C THR A 837 -39.53 11.70 -14.77
N PRO A 838 -40.69 12.24 -15.18
CA PRO A 838 -41.69 12.70 -14.21
C PRO A 838 -42.17 11.60 -13.25
N PHE A 839 -42.12 10.33 -13.67
CA PHE A 839 -42.45 9.19 -12.82
C PHE A 839 -41.39 8.94 -11.74
N ASP A 840 -40.12 9.19 -12.04
CA ASP A 840 -39.03 9.06 -11.09
C ASP A 840 -39.11 10.11 -9.99
N LEU A 841 -39.45 11.36 -10.34
CA LEU A 841 -39.71 12.42 -9.35
C LEU A 841 -40.88 12.04 -8.43
N LYS A 842 -41.99 11.49 -8.96
CA LYS A 842 -43.11 11.00 -8.14
C LYS A 842 -42.70 9.86 -7.22
N ARG A 843 -41.85 8.92 -7.67
CA ARG A 843 -41.30 7.83 -6.82
C ARG A 843 -40.46 8.39 -5.68
N LEU A 844 -39.62 9.38 -5.96
CA LEU A 844 -38.79 10.05 -4.95
C LEU A 844 -39.62 10.84 -3.93
N GLU A 845 -40.70 11.49 -4.37
CA GLU A 845 -41.66 12.15 -3.47
C GLU A 845 -42.40 11.14 -2.60
N ALA A 846 -42.88 10.04 -3.18
CA ALA A 846 -43.58 8.98 -2.45
C ALA A 846 -42.69 8.32 -1.40
N TYR A 847 -41.39 8.10 -1.71
CA TYR A 847 -40.42 7.64 -0.73
C TYR A 847 -40.11 8.70 0.34
N ALA A 848 -39.95 9.98 -0.03
CA ALA A 848 -39.71 11.07 0.93
C ALA A 848 -40.85 11.23 1.95
N ASN A 849 -42.07 10.87 1.53
CA ASN A 849 -43.29 10.79 2.34
C ASN A 849 -43.44 9.44 3.08
N ASN A 850 -42.44 8.57 3.05
CA ASN A 850 -42.41 7.24 3.67
C ASN A 850 -43.54 6.29 3.20
N MET A 851 -44.05 6.45 1.97
CA MET A 851 -45.09 5.58 1.40
C MET A 851 -44.53 4.35 0.68
N LEU A 852 -43.26 4.38 0.31
CA LEU A 852 -42.56 3.33 -0.43
C LEU A 852 -41.32 2.86 0.32
N ASP A 853 -40.88 1.64 0.03
CA ASP A 853 -39.62 1.10 0.53
C ASP A 853 -38.42 1.55 -0.33
N TYR A 854 -37.22 1.55 0.23
CA TYR A 854 -36.02 2.08 -0.41
C TYR A 854 -35.62 1.31 -1.67
N HIS A 855 -35.98 0.02 -1.79
CA HIS A 855 -35.77 -0.80 -2.98
C HIS A 855 -36.36 -0.15 -4.24
N VAL A 856 -37.47 0.59 -4.09
CA VAL A 856 -38.19 1.26 -5.20
C VAL A 856 -37.48 2.54 -5.65
N ILE A 857 -36.47 3.03 -4.94
CA ILE A 857 -35.70 4.21 -5.37
C ILE A 857 -34.22 3.90 -5.61
N LEU A 858 -33.78 2.66 -5.39
CA LEU A 858 -32.37 2.25 -5.44
C LEU A 858 -31.74 2.50 -6.83
N ASP A 859 -32.52 2.34 -7.90
CA ASP A 859 -32.15 2.66 -9.27
C ASP A 859 -31.84 4.16 -9.49
N LEU A 860 -32.50 5.04 -8.73
CA LEU A 860 -32.35 6.50 -8.84
C LEU A 860 -31.23 7.07 -7.95
N VAL A 861 -30.83 6.35 -6.90
CA VAL A 861 -29.81 6.81 -5.94
C VAL A 861 -28.46 7.11 -6.59
N PRO A 862 -27.92 6.31 -7.54
CA PRO A 862 -26.65 6.62 -8.20
C PRO A 862 -26.66 7.95 -8.96
N ILE A 863 -27.76 8.28 -9.64
CA ILE A 863 -27.92 9.53 -10.40
C ILE A 863 -27.95 10.71 -9.41
N ILE A 864 -28.76 10.59 -8.35
CA ILE A 864 -28.89 11.59 -7.30
C ILE A 864 -27.56 11.84 -6.59
N ALA A 865 -26.85 10.77 -6.24
CA ALA A 865 -25.56 10.87 -5.59
C ALA A 865 -24.52 11.51 -6.52
N THR A 866 -24.52 11.17 -7.81
CA THR A 866 -23.63 11.80 -8.80
C THR A 866 -23.91 13.31 -8.90
N LEU A 867 -25.16 13.72 -9.03
CA LEU A 867 -25.53 15.15 -9.08
C LEU A 867 -25.13 15.93 -7.82
N PHE A 868 -25.31 15.32 -6.65
CA PHE A 868 -24.88 15.91 -5.37
C PHE A 868 -23.36 16.04 -5.32
N PHE A 869 -22.63 14.96 -5.61
CA PHE A 869 -21.17 14.95 -5.56
C PHE A 869 -20.51 15.58 -6.77
N GLU A 870 -21.22 16.02 -7.80
CA GLU A 870 -20.73 16.92 -8.86
C GLU A 870 -20.93 18.40 -8.51
N ARG A 871 -21.51 18.71 -7.33
CA ARG A 871 -21.88 20.07 -6.87
C ARG A 871 -22.96 20.77 -7.70
N ARG A 872 -23.71 20.04 -8.53
CA ARG A 872 -24.78 20.63 -9.37
C ARG A 872 -26.07 20.91 -8.60
N LEU A 873 -26.19 20.40 -7.38
CA LEU A 873 -27.35 20.60 -6.48
C LEU A 873 -27.13 21.71 -5.45
N ILE A 874 -25.99 22.41 -5.49
CA ILE A 874 -25.68 23.58 -4.64
C ILE A 874 -26.12 24.82 -5.44
N GLY A 875 -27.04 25.62 -4.90
CA GLY A 875 -27.50 26.87 -5.55
C GLY A 875 -27.26 28.09 -4.65
N ASP A 876 -27.16 29.28 -5.26
CA ASP A 876 -27.03 30.55 -4.56
C ASP A 876 -28.37 30.97 -3.90
N GLY A 877 -28.48 30.81 -2.57
CA GLY A 877 -29.58 31.32 -1.75
C GLY A 877 -29.72 30.61 -0.39
N GLU A 878 -30.10 31.34 0.68
CA GLU A 878 -30.29 30.80 2.04
C GLU A 878 -31.35 29.67 2.11
N GLU A 879 -32.26 29.58 1.13
CA GLU A 879 -33.29 28.55 1.03
C GLU A 879 -32.95 27.40 0.05
N GLY A 880 -31.82 27.47 -0.67
CA GLY A 880 -31.51 26.62 -1.83
C GLY A 880 -30.38 25.59 -1.65
N ASP A 881 -29.58 25.68 -0.60
CA ASP A 881 -28.38 24.83 -0.43
C ASP A 881 -28.70 23.49 0.25
N VAL A 882 -28.53 22.37 -0.46
CA VAL A 882 -28.67 21.02 0.11
C VAL A 882 -27.43 20.69 0.94
N ARG A 883 -27.38 21.20 2.17
CA ARG A 883 -26.31 20.83 3.12
C ARG A 883 -26.62 19.49 3.79
N LEU A 884 -25.77 18.52 3.52
CA LEU A 884 -25.76 17.21 4.19
C LEU A 884 -24.69 17.20 5.28
N SER A 885 -24.99 16.55 6.41
CA SER A 885 -23.96 16.25 7.42
C SER A 885 -22.96 15.24 6.86
N ALA A 886 -21.74 15.20 7.41
CA ALA A 886 -20.70 14.25 6.96
C ALA A 886 -21.17 12.79 6.99
N VAL A 887 -21.96 12.41 8.00
CA VAL A 887 -22.55 11.06 8.11
C VAL A 887 -23.59 10.82 7.02
N GLN A 888 -24.46 11.80 6.76
CA GLN A 888 -25.45 11.73 5.67
C GLN A 888 -24.78 11.61 4.29
N SER A 889 -23.72 12.39 4.04
CA SER A 889 -22.93 12.29 2.82
C SER A 889 -22.22 10.95 2.69
N ALA A 890 -21.67 10.41 3.78
CA ALA A 890 -21.04 9.09 3.78
C ALA A 890 -22.05 7.97 3.45
N ILE A 891 -23.28 8.05 3.99
CA ILE A 891 -24.37 7.11 3.68
C ILE A 891 -24.78 7.23 2.21
N LEU A 892 -24.99 8.45 1.70
CA LEU A 892 -25.34 8.68 0.29
C LEU A 892 -24.24 8.16 -0.66
N LEU A 893 -22.97 8.35 -0.31
CA LEU A 893 -21.83 7.85 -1.07
C LEU A 893 -21.76 6.33 -1.03
N GLY A 894 -21.94 5.72 0.15
CA GLY A 894 -21.90 4.28 0.34
C GLY A 894 -23.00 3.54 -0.44
N LEU A 895 -24.25 3.99 -0.31
CA LEU A 895 -25.40 3.38 -0.99
C LEU A 895 -25.46 3.74 -2.48
N GLY A 896 -25.23 5.01 -2.83
CA GLY A 896 -25.39 5.49 -4.21
C GLY A 896 -24.20 5.20 -5.12
N LEU A 897 -22.99 5.56 -4.69
CA LEU A 897 -21.79 5.53 -5.54
C LEU A 897 -20.95 4.26 -5.35
N GLN A 898 -20.74 3.80 -4.11
CA GLN A 898 -20.02 2.54 -3.84
C GLN A 898 -20.92 1.31 -4.03
N ARG A 899 -22.25 1.50 -4.06
CA ARG A 899 -23.25 0.43 -4.22
C ARG A 899 -23.11 -0.68 -3.18
N LYS A 900 -22.81 -0.28 -1.94
CA LYS A 900 -22.75 -1.21 -0.79
C LYS A 900 -24.15 -1.60 -0.34
N GLN A 901 -24.25 -2.79 0.24
CA GLN A 901 -25.47 -3.19 0.92
C GLN A 901 -25.61 -2.43 2.24
N ILE A 902 -26.85 -2.30 2.74
CA ILE A 902 -27.11 -1.61 4.00
C ILE A 902 -26.42 -2.31 5.16
N GLU A 903 -26.39 -3.65 5.18
CA GLU A 903 -25.70 -4.46 6.19
C GLU A 903 -24.20 -4.14 6.28
N GLU A 904 -23.55 -3.88 5.15
CA GLU A 904 -22.13 -3.48 5.10
C GLU A 904 -21.89 -2.07 5.68
N ILE A 905 -22.94 -1.25 5.76
CA ILE A 905 -22.94 0.12 6.31
C ILE A 905 -23.48 0.12 7.76
N GLU A 906 -24.16 -0.94 8.21
CA GLU A 906 -24.79 -1.09 9.53
C GLU A 906 -23.77 -1.27 10.66
N ALA A 907 -23.04 -0.20 10.94
CA ALA A 907 -22.51 0.07 12.28
C ALA A 907 -23.49 0.90 13.13
N MET A 908 -24.57 1.44 12.54
CA MET A 908 -25.54 2.30 13.21
C MET A 908 -26.97 1.86 12.88
N SER A 909 -27.77 1.53 13.89
CA SER A 909 -29.20 1.15 13.77
C SER A 909 -30.12 2.26 13.21
N GLN A 910 -29.56 3.35 12.71
CA GLN A 910 -30.24 4.58 12.26
C GLN A 910 -30.00 4.90 10.77
N THR A 911 -29.29 4.05 10.02
CA THR A 911 -28.87 4.32 8.63
C THR A 911 -30.05 4.63 7.70
N LEU A 912 -31.12 3.83 7.74
CA LEU A 912 -32.32 4.04 6.91
C LEU A 912 -33.04 5.35 7.24
N ALA A 913 -33.14 5.71 8.52
CA ALA A 913 -33.77 6.96 8.93
C ALA A 913 -32.97 8.20 8.45
N LEU A 914 -31.64 8.12 8.50
CA LEU A 914 -30.78 9.17 7.96
C LEU A 914 -30.84 9.22 6.43
N PHE A 915 -30.92 8.07 5.76
CA PHE A 915 -31.07 7.99 4.31
C PHE A 915 -32.39 8.61 3.82
N SER A 916 -33.53 8.30 4.47
CA SER A 916 -34.82 8.94 4.17
C SER A 916 -34.76 10.47 4.32
N LYS A 917 -34.08 10.99 5.36
CA LYS A 917 -33.84 12.43 5.53
C LYS A 917 -33.01 13.02 4.39
N VAL A 918 -32.01 12.32 3.87
CA VAL A 918 -31.18 12.76 2.74
C VAL A 918 -32.03 12.86 1.47
N ILE A 919 -32.78 11.81 1.15
CA ILE A 919 -33.63 11.79 -0.04
C ILE A 919 -34.67 12.90 0.04
N ARG A 920 -35.33 13.11 1.19
CA ARG A 920 -36.28 14.22 1.38
C ARG A 920 -35.68 15.60 1.07
N LYS A 921 -34.45 15.87 1.53
CA LYS A 921 -33.77 17.14 1.25
C LYS A 921 -33.50 17.32 -0.24
N ILE A 922 -33.03 16.26 -0.92
CA ILE A 922 -32.69 16.33 -2.34
C ILE A 922 -33.96 16.45 -3.18
N THR A 923 -35.00 15.67 -2.90
CA THR A 923 -36.30 15.75 -3.57
C THR A 923 -36.89 17.16 -3.46
N LYS A 924 -36.80 17.81 -2.29
CA LYS A 924 -37.26 19.21 -2.12
C LYS A 924 -36.57 20.16 -3.10
N ARG A 925 -35.27 20.00 -3.35
CA ARG A 925 -34.51 20.82 -4.31
C ARG A 925 -34.87 20.51 -5.76
N LEU A 926 -34.95 19.24 -6.14
CA LEU A 926 -35.31 18.83 -7.51
C LEU A 926 -36.71 19.35 -7.90
N VAL A 927 -37.67 19.23 -6.99
CA VAL A 927 -39.03 19.78 -7.17
C VAL A 927 -39.00 21.31 -7.20
N GLY A 928 -38.14 21.95 -6.40
CA GLY A 928 -37.92 23.40 -6.44
C GLY A 928 -37.42 23.91 -7.79
N ILE A 929 -36.48 23.20 -8.43
CA ILE A 929 -35.96 23.55 -9.77
C ILE A 929 -37.08 23.42 -10.82
N GLN A 930 -37.87 22.36 -10.76
CA GLN A 930 -39.02 22.16 -11.65
C GLN A 930 -40.08 23.27 -11.47
N LYS A 931 -40.39 23.62 -10.21
CA LYS A 931 -41.32 24.70 -9.89
C LYS A 931 -40.82 26.07 -10.34
N ALA A 932 -39.52 26.34 -10.21
CA ALA A 932 -38.93 27.59 -10.68
C ALA A 932 -39.01 27.73 -12.20
N ALA A 933 -38.80 26.64 -12.95
CA ALA A 933 -38.96 26.64 -14.40
C ALA A 933 -40.43 26.82 -14.83
N ILE A 934 -41.37 26.12 -14.18
CA ILE A 934 -42.80 26.31 -14.42
C ILE A 934 -43.20 27.75 -14.07
N GLY A 935 -42.65 28.32 -13.00
CA GLY A 935 -42.86 29.72 -12.61
C GLY A 935 -42.31 30.73 -13.62
N ALA A 936 -41.19 30.42 -14.28
CA ALA A 936 -40.62 31.25 -15.35
C ALA A 936 -41.42 31.16 -16.67
N ASP A 937 -42.05 30.01 -16.94
CA ASP A 937 -42.95 29.81 -18.09
C ASP A 937 -44.33 30.46 -17.87
N ILE A 938 -44.69 30.80 -16.62
CA ILE A 938 -45.91 31.55 -16.29
C ILE A 938 -45.61 33.06 -16.42
N PRO A 939 -46.28 33.81 -17.32
CA PRO A 939 -46.03 35.24 -17.47
C PRO A 939 -46.40 36.02 -16.20
N ASP A 940 -45.51 36.92 -15.78
CA ASP A 940 -45.66 37.77 -14.59
C ASP A 940 -47.00 38.54 -14.61
N PRO A 941 -47.80 38.51 -13.53
CA PRO A 941 -49.08 39.23 -13.48
C PRO A 941 -48.95 40.76 -13.59
N SER A 942 -47.75 41.33 -13.43
CA SER A 942 -47.44 42.76 -13.62
C SER A 942 -47.28 43.16 -15.10
N THR A 943 -47.03 42.21 -16.01
CA THR A 943 -46.97 42.49 -17.46
C THR A 943 -48.34 42.44 -18.15
N ARG A 944 -49.39 41.97 -17.47
CA ARG A 944 -50.76 42.01 -18.00
C ARG A 944 -51.37 43.42 -18.05
N THR A 945 -50.80 44.39 -17.33
CA THR A 945 -51.32 45.77 -17.32
C THR A 945 -50.72 46.69 -18.38
N SER A 946 -49.75 46.25 -19.21
CA SER A 946 -49.17 47.12 -20.26
C SER A 946 -49.25 46.57 -21.69
N ALA A 947 -49.89 45.41 -21.92
CA ALA A 947 -49.97 44.77 -23.23
C ALA A 947 -51.42 44.57 -23.75
N LEU A 948 -52.38 45.31 -23.21
CA LEU A 948 -53.80 45.32 -23.64
C LEU A 948 -54.31 46.73 -23.92
N ALA A 949 -53.48 47.58 -24.54
CA ALA A 949 -53.94 48.82 -25.15
C ALA A 949 -53.52 48.87 -26.63
N ALA A 950 -54.54 48.80 -27.48
CA ALA A 950 -54.61 49.26 -28.87
C ALA A 950 -54.07 48.36 -30.01
N ALA A 951 -54.91 47.40 -30.41
CA ALA A 951 -55.33 47.24 -31.81
C ALA A 951 -56.86 46.97 -31.81
N PRO A 952 -57.68 47.75 -32.54
CA PRO A 952 -59.13 47.63 -32.45
C PRO A 952 -59.59 46.38 -33.19
N ILE A 953 -60.14 45.42 -32.45
CA ILE A 953 -60.89 44.30 -33.02
C ILE A 953 -62.26 44.86 -33.41
N SER A 954 -62.61 44.75 -34.70
CA SER A 954 -63.80 45.37 -35.29
C SER A 954 -65.07 44.52 -35.18
N VAL A 955 -65.15 43.60 -34.23
CA VAL A 955 -66.34 42.78 -33.98
C VAL A 955 -66.51 42.66 -32.48
N SER A 956 -67.72 42.92 -32.00
CA SER A 956 -68.02 42.94 -30.57
C SER A 956 -68.15 41.50 -30.05
N LEU A 957 -67.67 41.26 -28.82
CA LEU A 957 -67.66 39.94 -28.18
C LEU A 957 -69.07 39.34 -28.00
N GLU A 958 -70.11 40.18 -28.05
CA GLU A 958 -71.51 39.78 -28.04
C GLU A 958 -71.93 39.13 -29.37
N GLU A 959 -71.45 39.62 -30.52
CA GLU A 959 -71.70 39.01 -31.84
C GLU A 959 -70.96 37.67 -32.00
N GLU A 960 -69.75 37.52 -31.45
CA GLU A 960 -68.99 36.27 -31.51
C GLU A 960 -69.57 35.19 -30.56
N LEU A 961 -70.14 35.61 -29.42
CA LEU A 961 -70.88 34.73 -28.50
C LEU A 961 -72.25 34.33 -29.07
N ASP A 962 -72.93 35.21 -29.79
CA ASP A 962 -74.18 34.90 -30.48
C ASP A 962 -73.94 33.98 -31.70
N GLU A 963 -72.84 34.13 -32.43
CA GLU A 963 -72.49 33.28 -33.58
C GLU A 963 -71.97 31.90 -33.14
N ALA A 964 -71.19 31.82 -32.06
CA ALA A 964 -70.79 30.56 -31.42
C ALA A 964 -71.98 29.85 -30.75
N GLY A 965 -72.87 30.62 -30.10
CA GLY A 965 -74.11 30.14 -29.50
C GLY A 965 -75.09 29.61 -30.55
N ALA A 966 -75.20 30.24 -31.72
CA ALA A 966 -75.99 29.75 -32.85
C ALA A 966 -75.40 28.47 -33.46
N GLY A 967 -74.07 28.36 -33.51
CA GLY A 967 -73.34 27.18 -33.97
C GLY A 967 -73.50 25.95 -33.06
N GLU A 968 -73.48 26.14 -31.73
CA GLU A 968 -73.76 25.09 -30.76
C GLU A 968 -75.25 24.74 -30.69
N MET A 969 -76.15 25.72 -30.71
CA MET A 969 -77.60 25.49 -30.71
C MET A 969 -78.09 24.78 -31.98
N SER A 970 -77.44 24.96 -33.13
CA SER A 970 -77.74 24.23 -34.38
C SER A 970 -77.25 22.78 -34.33
N LYS A 971 -76.04 22.53 -33.78
CA LYS A 971 -75.50 21.18 -33.56
C LYS A 971 -76.28 20.42 -32.48
N GLU A 972 -76.74 21.11 -31.46
CA GLU A 972 -77.56 20.55 -30.39
C GLU A 972 -79.01 20.31 -30.85
N LYS A 973 -79.60 21.18 -31.69
CA LYS A 973 -80.87 20.91 -32.39
C LYS A 973 -80.77 19.77 -33.39
N ALA A 974 -79.63 19.59 -34.07
CA ALA A 974 -79.40 18.46 -34.98
C ALA A 974 -79.25 17.14 -34.21
N ARG A 975 -78.47 17.13 -33.11
CA ARG A 975 -78.38 15.97 -32.19
C ARG A 975 -79.71 15.67 -31.52
N GLN A 976 -80.46 16.68 -31.08
CA GLN A 976 -81.79 16.51 -30.49
C GLN A 976 -82.80 16.04 -31.54
N ARG A 977 -82.73 16.47 -32.81
CA ARG A 977 -83.56 15.89 -33.90
C ARG A 977 -83.22 14.43 -34.19
N GLU A 978 -81.94 14.06 -34.24
CA GLU A 978 -81.51 12.66 -34.40
C GLU A 978 -81.88 11.78 -33.18
N MET A 979 -81.91 12.36 -31.98
CA MET A 979 -82.32 11.69 -30.74
C MET A 979 -83.86 11.61 -30.60
N ILE A 980 -84.60 12.56 -31.17
CA ILE A 980 -86.07 12.58 -31.22
C ILE A 980 -86.61 11.65 -32.34
N ASP A 981 -85.93 11.53 -33.48
CA ASP A 981 -86.29 10.58 -34.55
C ASP A 981 -85.96 9.12 -34.21
N SER A 982 -85.06 8.88 -33.24
CA SER A 982 -84.69 7.53 -32.78
C SER A 982 -85.44 7.05 -31.53
N LEU A 983 -86.39 7.84 -31.01
CA LEU A 983 -87.23 7.49 -29.85
C LEU A 983 -88.69 7.25 -30.25
N ASP A 984 -89.14 6.00 -30.09
CA ASP A 984 -90.52 5.56 -30.37
C ASP A 984 -91.49 6.04 -29.25
N LEU A 985 -92.03 7.25 -29.44
CA LEU A 985 -92.86 7.99 -28.46
C LEU A 985 -94.29 7.43 -28.27
N LYS A 986 -94.66 6.30 -28.87
CA LYS A 986 -96.00 5.70 -28.70
C LYS A 986 -96.19 4.88 -27.42
N LYS A 987 -95.15 4.72 -26.58
CA LYS A 987 -95.23 4.02 -25.28
C LYS A 987 -95.49 4.93 -24.06
N PHE A 988 -95.66 6.24 -24.26
CA PHE A 988 -95.94 7.22 -23.20
C PHE A 988 -97.16 8.13 -23.48
N ALA A 989 -98.09 7.70 -24.34
CA ALA A 989 -99.33 8.43 -24.56
C ALA A 989 -100.29 8.23 -23.37
N ILE A 990 -100.42 9.25 -22.51
CA ILE A 990 -101.53 9.36 -21.55
C ILE A 990 -102.72 9.93 -22.31
N ASN A 991 -103.84 9.19 -22.35
CA ASN A 991 -105.10 9.69 -22.90
C ASN A 991 -105.71 10.71 -21.91
N ASN A 992 -105.99 11.92 -22.40
CA ASN A 992 -106.74 12.94 -21.69
C ASN A 992 -108.21 12.50 -21.50
N THR A 993 -108.50 11.80 -20.42
CA THR A 993 -109.86 11.67 -19.87
C THR A 993 -109.92 12.34 -18.51
N SER A 994 -110.85 13.30 -18.37
CA SER A 994 -110.97 14.32 -17.33
C SER A 994 -111.31 13.85 -15.91
N THR A 995 -111.10 12.58 -15.58
CA THR A 995 -111.45 12.01 -14.26
C THR A 995 -110.24 11.88 -13.32
N ASP A 996 -109.02 11.72 -13.84
CA ASP A 996 -107.81 11.54 -13.00
C ASP A 996 -107.22 12.86 -12.49
N TRP A 997 -107.50 13.98 -13.17
CA TRP A 997 -107.09 15.32 -12.73
C TRP A 997 -107.81 15.79 -11.46
N SER A 998 -109.07 15.38 -11.26
CA SER A 998 -109.87 15.74 -10.08
C SER A 998 -109.34 15.11 -8.78
N MET A 999 -108.73 13.91 -8.87
CA MET A 999 -108.10 13.24 -7.72
C MET A 999 -106.75 13.84 -7.33
N ALA A 1000 -106.04 14.47 -8.29
CA ALA A 1000 -104.79 15.19 -8.03
C ALA A 1000 -105.02 16.56 -7.37
N GLU A 1001 -106.10 17.28 -7.72
CA GLU A 1001 -106.45 18.57 -7.10
C GLU A 1001 -106.89 18.45 -5.63
N GLY A 1002 -107.55 17.35 -5.25
CA GLY A 1002 -108.00 17.13 -3.87
C GLY A 1002 -106.88 16.97 -2.83
N GLN A 1003 -105.68 16.55 -3.25
CA GLN A 1003 -104.53 16.37 -2.36
C GLN A 1003 -103.72 17.66 -2.11
N ILE A 1004 -103.97 18.72 -2.89
CA ILE A 1004 -103.28 20.01 -2.76
C ILE A 1004 -103.96 20.91 -1.68
N GLY A 1005 -105.21 20.62 -1.31
CA GLY A 1005 -106.04 21.45 -0.41
C GLY A 1005 -105.80 21.31 1.11
N LYS A 1006 -104.86 20.48 1.59
CA LYS A 1006 -104.52 20.38 3.03
C LYS A 1006 -103.00 20.48 3.20
N GLY A 1007 -102.54 21.68 3.59
CA GLY A 1007 -101.15 22.10 3.40
C GLY A 1007 -100.08 21.43 4.27
N ARG A 1008 -98.89 21.23 3.68
CA ARG A 1008 -97.59 21.79 4.07
C ARG A 1008 -96.51 21.27 3.10
N GLY A 1009 -95.76 22.21 2.49
CA GLY A 1009 -94.50 22.10 1.74
C GLY A 1009 -93.97 20.73 1.27
N ASN A 1010 -94.20 20.41 -0.02
CA ASN A 1010 -93.21 19.89 -0.97
C ASN A 1010 -93.86 19.82 -2.38
N THR A 1011 -93.15 20.27 -3.43
CA THR A 1011 -93.69 20.63 -4.76
C THR A 1011 -93.62 19.53 -5.83
N VAL A 1012 -93.65 18.24 -5.46
CA VAL A 1012 -93.70 17.15 -6.45
C VAL A 1012 -94.63 16.02 -6.00
N VAL A 1013 -95.65 15.71 -6.80
CA VAL A 1013 -96.58 14.58 -6.63
C VAL A 1013 -96.46 13.66 -7.84
N SER A 1014 -96.24 12.36 -7.63
CA SER A 1014 -96.13 11.35 -8.70
C SER A 1014 -97.31 10.38 -8.68
N VAL A 1015 -97.94 10.16 -9.84
CA VAL A 1015 -99.01 9.15 -10.03
C VAL A 1015 -98.50 8.06 -10.99
N LYS A 1016 -98.63 6.78 -10.62
CA LYS A 1016 -98.24 5.63 -11.46
C LYS A 1016 -99.45 5.09 -12.24
N SER A 1017 -99.28 4.82 -13.53
CA SER A 1017 -100.26 4.07 -14.35
C SER A 1017 -99.78 2.65 -14.65
N THR A 1018 -100.74 1.72 -14.81
CA THR A 1018 -100.55 0.28 -15.04
C THR A 1018 -101.27 -0.17 -16.32
N ALA A 1019 -100.56 -0.76 -17.29
CA ALA A 1019 -101.10 -1.80 -18.22
C ALA A 1019 -100.05 -2.32 -19.23
N THR A 1020 -100.26 -3.56 -19.69
CA THR A 1020 -99.38 -4.53 -20.37
C THR A 1020 -99.75 -4.85 -21.84
N ALA A 1021 -98.84 -5.56 -22.56
CA ALA A 1021 -98.96 -6.33 -23.84
C ALA A 1021 -98.83 -5.54 -25.17
N GLY A 1022 -98.29 -6.03 -26.32
CA GLY A 1022 -97.67 -7.26 -26.81
C GLY A 1022 -97.47 -7.20 -28.36
N GLN A 1023 -96.72 -8.15 -28.95
CA GLN A 1023 -96.63 -8.58 -30.39
C GLN A 1023 -95.56 -8.06 -31.42
N LYS A 1024 -94.64 -8.98 -31.76
CA LYS A 1024 -94.24 -9.61 -33.07
C LYS A 1024 -94.08 -8.83 -34.42
N ARG A 1025 -92.81 -8.78 -34.89
CA ARG A 1025 -92.14 -9.49 -36.03
C ARG A 1025 -92.47 -9.24 -37.55
N LYS A 1026 -91.38 -9.32 -38.36
CA LYS A 1026 -91.16 -9.61 -39.82
C LYS A 1026 -90.95 -8.37 -40.72
N SER A 1027 -90.06 -8.31 -41.73
CA SER A 1027 -89.22 -9.28 -42.48
C SER A 1027 -88.16 -8.55 -43.35
N ALA A 1028 -87.07 -9.25 -43.70
CA ALA A 1028 -86.02 -8.90 -44.70
C ALA A 1028 -86.44 -9.32 -46.14
N PRO A 1029 -85.58 -9.52 -47.19
CA PRO A 1029 -84.13 -9.24 -47.46
C PRO A 1029 -83.81 -8.81 -48.94
N GLU A 1030 -82.55 -9.01 -49.40
CA GLU A 1030 -81.94 -9.01 -50.78
C GLU A 1030 -81.09 -7.76 -51.18
N GLU A 1031 -79.75 -7.82 -51.33
CA GLU A 1031 -78.83 -8.47 -52.34
C GLU A 1031 -78.38 -7.43 -53.40
N THR A 1032 -77.16 -7.30 -53.95
CA THR A 1032 -75.96 -8.15 -54.19
C THR A 1032 -74.68 -7.27 -54.34
N ASP A 1033 -73.46 -7.76 -54.12
CA ASP A 1033 -72.64 -8.48 -55.13
C ASP A 1033 -71.11 -8.50 -54.91
N LYS A 1034 -70.53 -9.62 -55.36
CA LYS A 1034 -69.11 -10.02 -55.51
C LYS A 1034 -68.71 -9.80 -57.00
N PRO A 1035 -67.62 -10.34 -57.63
CA PRO A 1035 -66.71 -11.47 -57.30
C PRO A 1035 -65.20 -11.10 -57.41
N ASP A 1036 -64.17 -11.91 -57.11
CA ASP A 1036 -63.87 -13.26 -57.62
C ASP A 1036 -62.69 -13.93 -56.85
N GLY A 1037 -62.62 -15.27 -56.90
CA GLY A 1037 -61.38 -16.07 -56.75
C GLY A 1037 -61.12 -16.90 -55.47
N GLY A 1038 -61.58 -18.17 -55.43
CA GLY A 1038 -61.19 -19.24 -54.47
C GLY A 1038 -59.80 -19.87 -54.75
N GLN A 1039 -59.27 -20.90 -54.07
CA GLN A 1039 -59.86 -22.06 -53.39
C GLN A 1039 -58.90 -22.69 -52.34
N ASP A 1040 -59.55 -23.39 -51.41
CA ASP A 1040 -59.15 -24.49 -50.51
C ASP A 1040 -58.10 -25.53 -50.98
N LYS A 1041 -57.25 -26.03 -50.05
CA LYS A 1041 -57.33 -27.37 -49.38
C LYS A 1041 -55.98 -27.88 -48.81
N LYS A 1042 -56.04 -28.32 -47.55
CA LYS A 1042 -55.44 -29.54 -46.93
C LYS A 1042 -53.91 -29.86 -47.01
N THR A 1043 -53.43 -30.30 -45.83
CA THR A 1043 -52.44 -31.37 -45.53
C THR A 1043 -50.95 -31.04 -45.26
N ARG A 1044 -50.59 -31.26 -43.98
CA ARG A 1044 -49.59 -32.21 -43.44
C ARG A 1044 -48.12 -32.14 -43.92
N ARG A 1045 -47.25 -32.05 -42.89
CA ARG A 1045 -45.86 -32.58 -42.76
C ARG A 1045 -44.72 -31.86 -43.51
N GLY A 1046 -43.70 -31.46 -42.72
CA GLY A 1046 -42.34 -31.95 -42.95
C GLY A 1046 -41.21 -30.91 -43.11
N LYS A 1047 -40.35 -30.87 -42.08
CA LYS A 1047 -38.88 -30.68 -42.09
C LYS A 1047 -38.26 -29.39 -42.68
N LYS A 1048 -37.47 -28.74 -41.79
CA LYS A 1048 -36.06 -28.34 -41.91
C LYS A 1048 -35.55 -28.01 -43.33
N VAL A 1049 -34.89 -26.86 -43.49
CA VAL A 1049 -33.42 -26.71 -43.47
C VAL A 1049 -33.04 -25.22 -43.62
N LYS A 1050 -32.09 -24.82 -42.77
CA LYS A 1050 -31.08 -23.74 -42.84
C LYS A 1050 -31.05 -22.85 -44.10
N ARG A 1051 -30.91 -21.55 -43.86
CA ARG A 1051 -29.57 -20.92 -43.84
C ARG A 1051 -29.51 -19.84 -42.77
#